data_AF-A0A3D0LFM0-F1
#
_entry.id   AF-A0A3D0LFM0-F1
#
_cell.length_a   1.000
_cell.length_b   1.000
_cell.length_c   1.000
_cell.angle_alpha   90.00
_cell.angle_beta   90.00
_cell.angle_gamma   90.00
#
_symmetry.space_group_name_H-M   'P 1'
#
loop_
_entity.id
_entity.type
_entity.pdbx_description
1 polymer ?
#
loop_
_entity_poly.entity_id
_entity_poly.type
_entity_poly.pdbx_seq_one_letter_code
_entity_poly.pdbx_strand_id
1 'polypeptide(L)'
;MKEIDDEKVDGLAEQPKNNDINNIADAQEKRKKELEEHGKALKAKREKNMRDVIIDYSDYKELETEDQLLTAFDSQPTIEDKFFIYANLASRNHLIGESINLLTEKERVNLGMYPRVFEDAYKTVSTTSIMSYEQTRLNHKAHYNLMEDIRYEFFSKNDKKHMSVEGCRRFMEMLGKVTVKPYVELGRQYDDVRNSLPKEGNTARDLDYKTNYILQKAFVKESTFANQAMMTGEDIENVFHSDKPAIDDGEFHSRVHIGKYINSEIKKHMNDNIEAFMDYMQITDKEERISLLDTFKSDKKCTVSECLDNLMKDGKKNLGYAQSALESKIKEAWKNQGTKMVLGTLTDKDQVAWKRGVIALDTRGNYKYKKWIQDYGDPLSTKMYRKNFESTFKGFNKKIVSTKPAGPGFSDKTQPVSFVSIEKKLAASNKTFKVVEVDAEREAAKGKYDAYIAAHTGANRITQNHEKNVEVLSKAMAASIVKDSPDTRTYSVKMIHNLAEKLTVSLKLGEMAPEKVSEILSDPKNIGKAIKDRSKALYYPMEENQNQKNYVNSLDNIGKVMMRSYDRSPEYKAMVKYVKNIGSLESYYLKTPEGKDELIENGVNLFQATETYMKGKKSVRSTNDGKERFDNALDVLAVIHKYLPEMRGRVEEVVARINKVRGAEAANHKDHVDLKNYGPERAQRAELERMKRDSGAKEKDLKNIRPAKI
;
A
#
# COMPACT_ATOMS: atom_id res chain seq x y z
N MET A 1 -18.92 47.24 42.69
CA MET A 1 -17.94 48.21 43.22
C MET A 1 -17.44 49.04 42.04
N LYS A 2 -17.89 50.31 41.98
CA LYS A 2 -17.42 51.51 41.22
C LYS A 2 -17.30 51.45 39.70
N GLU A 3 -17.69 52.43 38.86
CA GLU A 3 -18.32 53.77 38.92
C GLU A 3 -18.71 54.07 37.44
N ILE A 4 -19.99 54.18 37.08
CA ILE A 4 -20.74 55.38 36.61
C ILE A 4 -19.94 56.38 35.75
N ASP A 5 -20.42 56.65 34.52
CA ASP A 5 -20.84 58.00 34.13
C ASP A 5 -21.77 58.01 32.90
N ASP A 6 -23.00 58.44 33.17
CA ASP A 6 -24.00 58.94 32.22
C ASP A 6 -23.68 60.43 31.95
N GLU A 7 -23.44 60.80 30.69
CA GLU A 7 -23.57 62.19 30.26
C GLU A 7 -24.55 62.34 29.09
N LYS A 8 -25.50 63.25 29.33
CA LYS A 8 -26.61 63.70 28.50
C LYS A 8 -26.20 64.10 27.08
N VAL A 9 -27.01 63.70 26.10
CA VAL A 9 -27.22 64.49 24.88
C VAL A 9 -28.72 64.56 24.59
N ASP A 10 -29.37 65.59 25.14
CA ASP A 10 -30.63 66.13 24.61
C ASP A 10 -30.28 66.91 23.34
N GLY A 11 -30.48 66.28 22.18
CA GLY A 11 -30.35 66.89 20.86
C GLY A 11 -31.56 66.51 20.02
N LEU A 12 -32.45 67.49 19.83
CA LEU A 12 -33.65 67.46 18.98
C LEU A 12 -33.40 66.70 17.66
N ALA A 13 -33.96 65.50 17.54
CA ALA A 13 -34.08 64.82 16.26
C ALA A 13 -35.21 65.47 15.46
N GLU A 14 -34.86 66.38 14.54
CA GLU A 14 -35.76 66.75 13.46
C GLU A 14 -36.18 65.47 12.72
N GLN A 15 -37.47 65.15 12.77
CA GLN A 15 -38.01 64.05 11.98
C GLN A 15 -37.75 64.34 10.50
N PRO A 16 -37.09 63.42 9.76
CA PRO A 16 -36.85 63.62 8.34
C PRO A 16 -38.20 63.78 7.63
N LYS A 17 -38.31 64.86 6.85
CA LYS A 17 -39.52 65.20 6.11
C LYS A 17 -39.90 64.00 5.23
N ASN A 18 -41.19 63.67 5.16
CA ASN A 18 -41.75 62.50 4.46
C ASN A 18 -41.25 62.29 3.02
N ASN A 19 -40.74 63.34 2.35
CA ASN A 19 -40.13 63.23 1.03
C ASN A 19 -38.79 62.46 1.02
N ASP A 20 -38.03 62.46 2.13
CA ASP A 20 -36.76 61.72 2.21
C ASP A 20 -36.98 60.21 2.39
N ILE A 21 -38.08 59.79 3.01
CA ILE A 21 -38.41 58.36 3.19
C ILE A 21 -38.82 57.72 1.86
N ASN A 22 -39.62 58.41 1.05
CA ASN A 22 -40.00 57.93 -0.28
C ASN A 22 -38.78 57.87 -1.22
N ASN A 23 -37.88 58.85 -1.15
CA ASN A 23 -36.62 58.82 -1.90
C ASN A 23 -35.70 57.66 -1.47
N ILE A 24 -35.71 57.27 -0.19
CA ILE A 24 -34.95 56.12 0.30
C ILE A 24 -35.58 54.80 -0.18
N ALA A 25 -36.91 54.68 -0.14
CA ALA A 25 -37.61 53.49 -0.63
C ALA A 25 -37.39 53.28 -2.15
N ASP A 26 -37.52 54.36 -2.93
CA ASP A 26 -37.28 54.32 -4.38
C ASP A 26 -35.81 54.04 -4.70
N ALA A 27 -34.86 54.59 -3.92
CA ALA A 27 -33.45 54.28 -4.07
C ALA A 27 -33.12 52.82 -3.69
N GLN A 28 -33.78 52.25 -2.67
CA GLN A 28 -33.61 50.85 -2.28
C GLN A 28 -34.19 49.89 -3.33
N GLU A 29 -35.37 50.20 -3.87
CA GLU A 29 -35.98 49.38 -4.92
C GLU A 29 -35.20 49.46 -6.23
N LYS A 30 -34.71 50.66 -6.59
CA LYS A 30 -33.80 50.84 -7.73
C LYS A 30 -32.52 50.04 -7.54
N ARG A 31 -31.89 50.12 -6.37
CA ARG A 31 -30.68 49.33 -6.05
C ARG A 31 -30.94 47.83 -6.08
N LYS A 32 -32.12 47.38 -5.65
CA LYS A 32 -32.53 45.96 -5.72
C LYS A 32 -32.68 45.50 -7.17
N LYS A 33 -33.33 46.29 -8.03
CA LYS A 33 -33.43 45.99 -9.48
C LYS A 33 -32.07 46.00 -10.16
N GLU A 34 -31.22 46.97 -9.86
CA GLU A 34 -29.85 47.02 -10.38
C GLU A 34 -29.03 45.81 -9.93
N LEU A 35 -29.18 45.34 -8.69
CA LEU A 35 -28.53 44.11 -8.20
C LEU A 35 -29.08 42.84 -8.86
N GLU A 36 -30.39 42.76 -9.10
CA GLU A 36 -31.01 41.64 -9.82
C GLU A 36 -30.58 41.60 -11.29
N GLU A 37 -30.55 42.75 -11.97
CA GLU A 37 -30.08 42.87 -13.36
C GLU A 37 -28.58 42.60 -13.47
N HIS A 38 -27.76 43.12 -12.55
CA HIS A 38 -26.34 42.80 -12.47
C HIS A 38 -26.10 41.30 -12.19
N GLY A 39 -26.92 40.69 -11.32
CA GLY A 39 -26.90 39.24 -11.07
C GLY A 39 -27.28 38.41 -12.29
N LYS A 40 -28.33 38.82 -13.03
CA LYS A 40 -28.74 38.19 -14.30
C LYS A 40 -27.67 38.36 -15.38
N ALA A 41 -27.04 39.54 -15.49
CA ALA A 41 -25.97 39.81 -16.43
C ALA A 41 -24.70 39.01 -16.10
N LEU A 42 -24.33 38.88 -14.82
CA LEU A 42 -23.25 38.00 -14.37
C LEU A 42 -23.54 36.53 -14.67
N LYS A 43 -24.77 36.07 -14.42
CA LYS A 43 -25.20 34.70 -14.73
C LYS A 43 -25.14 34.44 -16.24
N ALA A 44 -25.70 35.34 -17.06
CA ALA A 44 -25.68 35.23 -18.51
C ALA A 44 -24.25 35.31 -19.08
N LYS A 45 -23.39 36.17 -18.54
CA LYS A 45 -21.97 36.24 -18.89
C LYS A 45 -21.22 34.96 -18.48
N ARG A 46 -21.54 34.37 -17.33
CA ARG A 46 -20.98 33.09 -16.88
C ARG A 46 -21.43 31.94 -17.78
N GLU A 47 -22.71 31.88 -18.13
CA GLU A 47 -23.25 30.88 -19.07
C GLU A 47 -22.72 31.04 -20.49
N LYS A 48 -22.53 32.28 -20.95
CA LYS A 48 -21.87 32.58 -22.23
C LYS A 48 -20.40 32.16 -22.18
N ASN A 49 -19.67 32.51 -21.13
CA ASN A 49 -18.29 32.05 -20.95
C ASN A 49 -18.21 30.52 -20.87
N MET A 50 -19.14 29.82 -20.22
CA MET A 50 -19.17 28.35 -20.20
C MET A 50 -19.46 27.74 -21.57
N ARG A 51 -20.26 28.41 -22.41
CA ARG A 51 -20.58 27.97 -23.79
C ARG A 51 -19.45 28.27 -24.78
N ASP A 52 -18.79 29.43 -24.62
CA ASP A 52 -17.78 29.94 -25.54
C ASP A 52 -16.36 29.47 -25.19
N VAL A 53 -16.14 28.94 -23.98
CA VAL A 53 -14.91 28.20 -23.65
C VAL A 53 -15.00 26.84 -24.32
N ILE A 54 -14.38 26.74 -25.49
CA ILE A 54 -14.03 25.46 -26.10
C ILE A 54 -12.93 24.86 -25.22
N ILE A 55 -13.32 24.02 -24.27
CA ILE A 55 -12.37 23.24 -23.49
C ILE A 55 -11.86 22.15 -24.43
N ASP A 56 -10.63 22.29 -24.89
CA ASP A 56 -9.98 21.26 -25.67
C ASP A 56 -9.56 20.10 -24.74
N TYR A 57 -10.46 19.13 -24.62
CA TYR A 57 -10.21 17.89 -23.90
C TYR A 57 -9.44 16.86 -24.74
N SER A 58 -8.96 17.20 -25.94
CA SER A 58 -8.28 16.21 -26.80
C SER A 58 -7.05 15.56 -26.13
N ASP A 59 -6.40 16.30 -25.22
CA ASP A 59 -5.28 15.81 -24.40
C ASP A 59 -5.70 15.29 -23.01
N TYR A 60 -6.93 15.57 -22.55
CA TYR A 60 -7.47 15.08 -21.28
C TYR A 60 -8.16 13.74 -21.49
N LYS A 61 -7.46 12.67 -21.18
CA LYS A 61 -8.02 11.32 -21.24
C LYS A 61 -8.66 10.99 -19.89
N GLU A 62 -10.00 10.97 -19.83
CA GLU A 62 -10.70 10.35 -18.70
C GLU A 62 -10.15 8.93 -18.53
N LEU A 63 -9.56 8.67 -17.36
CA LEU A 63 -8.75 7.48 -17.13
C LEU A 63 -9.60 6.21 -16.99
N GLU A 64 -10.90 6.36 -16.69
CA GLU A 64 -11.84 5.27 -16.45
C GLU A 64 -13.19 5.63 -17.09
N THR A 65 -13.71 4.76 -17.95
CA THR A 65 -15.08 4.92 -18.48
C THR A 65 -16.11 4.51 -17.43
N GLU A 66 -17.36 4.95 -17.59
CA GLU A 66 -18.51 4.49 -16.79
C GLU A 66 -18.53 2.97 -16.63
N ASP A 67 -18.41 2.25 -17.75
CA ASP A 67 -18.43 0.79 -17.79
C ASP A 67 -17.27 0.17 -17.00
N GLN A 68 -16.09 0.78 -17.00
CA GLN A 68 -14.93 0.27 -16.26
C GLN A 68 -15.11 0.40 -14.75
N LEU A 69 -15.66 1.52 -14.30
CA LEU A 69 -15.98 1.73 -12.88
C LEU A 69 -17.09 0.80 -12.41
N LEU A 70 -18.16 0.66 -13.20
CA LEU A 70 -19.25 -0.26 -12.90
C LEU A 70 -18.77 -1.71 -12.88
N THR A 71 -17.97 -2.12 -13.87
CA THR A 71 -17.37 -3.46 -13.90
C THR A 71 -16.48 -3.71 -12.68
N ALA A 72 -15.68 -2.72 -12.26
CA ALA A 72 -14.84 -2.83 -11.08
C ALA A 72 -15.69 -2.95 -9.80
N PHE A 73 -16.72 -2.13 -9.66
CA PHE A 73 -17.69 -2.18 -8.55
C PHE A 73 -18.42 -3.52 -8.50
N ASP A 74 -18.96 -3.99 -9.63
CA ASP A 74 -19.71 -5.24 -9.73
C ASP A 74 -18.84 -6.48 -9.55
N SER A 75 -17.54 -6.38 -9.85
CA SER A 75 -16.57 -7.48 -9.64
C SER A 75 -16.18 -7.71 -8.18
N GLN A 76 -16.64 -6.85 -7.25
CA GLN A 76 -16.30 -7.01 -5.85
C GLN A 76 -17.02 -8.20 -5.21
N PRO A 77 -16.29 -9.03 -4.45
CA PRO A 77 -16.84 -10.30 -3.97
C PRO A 77 -17.76 -10.12 -2.74
N THR A 78 -17.70 -8.99 -2.05
CA THR A 78 -18.47 -8.71 -0.85
C THR A 78 -19.06 -7.30 -0.85
N ILE A 79 -20.12 -7.09 -0.06
CA ILE A 79 -20.72 -5.76 0.12
C ILE A 79 -19.74 -4.81 0.83
N GLU A 80 -18.89 -5.33 1.71
CA GLU A 80 -17.81 -4.59 2.35
C GLU A 80 -16.80 -4.07 1.31
N ASP A 81 -16.40 -4.89 0.34
CA ASP A 81 -15.47 -4.48 -0.73
C ASP A 81 -16.09 -3.46 -1.69
N LYS A 82 -17.40 -3.60 -2.00
CA LYS A 82 -18.16 -2.57 -2.75
C LYS A 82 -18.20 -1.24 -2.01
N PHE A 83 -18.42 -1.27 -0.70
CA PHE A 83 -18.34 -0.07 0.14
C PHE A 83 -16.95 0.58 0.05
N PHE A 84 -15.86 -0.20 0.11
CA PHE A 84 -14.51 0.35 0.00
C PHE A 84 -14.21 0.94 -1.37
N ILE A 85 -14.69 0.34 -2.47
CA ILE A 85 -14.57 0.95 -3.80
C ILE A 85 -15.29 2.29 -3.85
N TYR A 86 -16.54 2.33 -3.40
CA TYR A 86 -17.32 3.56 -3.37
C TYR A 86 -16.64 4.63 -2.51
N ALA A 87 -16.23 4.28 -1.28
CA ALA A 87 -15.52 5.15 -0.35
C ALA A 87 -14.26 5.75 -0.99
N ASN A 88 -13.46 4.94 -1.69
CA ASN A 88 -12.28 5.40 -2.42
C ASN A 88 -12.63 6.40 -3.54
N LEU A 89 -13.68 6.12 -4.32
CA LEU A 89 -14.15 7.02 -5.38
C LEU A 89 -14.62 8.36 -4.81
N ALA A 90 -15.42 8.33 -3.74
CA ALA A 90 -15.91 9.53 -3.06
C ALA A 90 -14.75 10.34 -2.46
N SER A 91 -13.78 9.69 -1.82
CA SER A 91 -12.58 10.32 -1.25
C SER A 91 -11.74 11.01 -2.33
N ARG A 92 -11.50 10.31 -3.44
CA ARG A 92 -10.76 10.85 -4.60
C ARG A 92 -11.42 12.12 -5.13
N ASN A 93 -12.72 12.05 -5.31
CA ASN A 93 -13.53 13.14 -5.82
C ASN A 93 -13.58 14.35 -4.88
N HIS A 94 -13.68 14.10 -3.57
CA HIS A 94 -13.62 15.14 -2.56
C HIS A 94 -12.25 15.82 -2.51
N LEU A 95 -11.15 15.04 -2.56
CA LEU A 95 -9.79 15.59 -2.61
C LEU A 95 -9.59 16.50 -3.81
N ILE A 96 -10.07 16.06 -4.99
CA ILE A 96 -10.07 16.88 -6.20
C ILE A 96 -10.82 18.20 -5.91
N GLY A 97 -12.03 18.15 -5.36
CA GLY A 97 -12.82 19.33 -5.00
C GLY A 97 -12.17 20.29 -3.99
N GLU A 98 -11.58 19.79 -2.90
CA GLU A 98 -10.99 20.61 -1.83
C GLU A 98 -9.60 21.16 -2.19
N SER A 99 -8.85 20.44 -3.03
CA SER A 99 -7.50 20.84 -3.45
C SER A 99 -7.46 22.20 -4.18
N ILE A 100 -8.59 22.67 -4.71
CA ILE A 100 -8.74 24.01 -5.32
C ILE A 100 -8.30 25.11 -4.35
N ASN A 101 -8.60 24.95 -3.07
CA ASN A 101 -8.33 25.97 -2.06
C ASN A 101 -6.87 25.97 -1.59
N LEU A 102 -6.12 24.91 -1.91
CA LEU A 102 -4.80 24.63 -1.32
C LEU A 102 -3.66 24.58 -2.34
N LEU A 103 -3.95 24.33 -3.61
CA LEU A 103 -2.96 24.24 -4.70
C LEU A 103 -3.10 25.43 -5.65
N THR A 104 -1.98 25.98 -6.13
CA THR A 104 -1.99 26.97 -7.21
C THR A 104 -2.41 26.34 -8.54
N GLU A 105 -2.91 27.15 -9.47
CA GLU A 105 -3.36 26.70 -10.79
C GLU A 105 -2.30 25.92 -11.57
N LYS A 106 -1.06 26.41 -11.53
CA LYS A 106 0.11 25.76 -12.12
C LYS A 106 0.40 24.39 -11.49
N GLU A 107 0.29 24.27 -10.17
CA GLU A 107 0.46 23.00 -9.48
C GLU A 107 -0.62 22.00 -9.91
N ARG A 108 -1.87 22.44 -10.02
CA ARG A 108 -2.97 21.54 -10.40
C ARG A 108 -2.87 21.05 -11.86
N VAL A 109 -2.39 21.90 -12.78
CA VAL A 109 -2.11 21.50 -14.17
C VAL A 109 -0.94 20.51 -14.25
N ASN A 110 0.14 20.74 -13.48
CA ASN A 110 1.29 19.83 -13.44
C ASN A 110 0.96 18.45 -12.86
N LEU A 111 -0.07 18.38 -12.01
CA LEU A 111 -0.61 17.14 -11.46
C LEU A 111 -1.58 16.41 -12.39
N GLY A 112 -1.87 16.98 -13.56
CA GLY A 112 -2.89 16.45 -14.46
C GLY A 112 -4.31 16.53 -13.91
N MET A 113 -4.54 17.33 -12.85
CA MET A 113 -5.87 17.56 -12.27
C MET A 113 -6.69 18.49 -13.15
N TYR A 114 -6.03 19.32 -13.98
CA TYR A 114 -6.64 20.17 -15.00
C TYR A 114 -5.90 19.98 -16.33
N PRO A 115 -6.59 20.13 -17.47
CA PRO A 115 -5.90 20.37 -18.73
C PRO A 115 -5.09 21.69 -18.66
N ARG A 116 -4.01 21.80 -19.45
CA ARG A 116 -3.16 23.01 -19.57
C ARG A 116 -3.94 24.17 -20.18
N VAL A 117 -4.86 24.78 -19.44
CA VAL A 117 -5.76 25.81 -19.99
C VAL A 117 -5.70 27.14 -19.23
N PHE A 118 -4.92 27.24 -18.15
CA PHE A 118 -5.10 28.36 -17.23
C PHE A 118 -3.81 29.06 -16.81
N GLU A 119 -2.99 29.45 -17.77
CA GLU A 119 -2.10 30.60 -17.55
C GLU A 119 -2.90 31.85 -17.96
N ASP A 120 -3.39 32.61 -16.97
CA ASP A 120 -3.74 34.04 -17.03
C ASP A 120 -5.21 34.53 -17.18
N ALA A 121 -6.25 33.69 -17.22
CA ALA A 121 -7.61 34.19 -17.55
C ALA A 121 -8.73 34.09 -16.49
N TYR A 122 -8.57 33.39 -15.36
CA TYR A 122 -9.66 33.25 -14.38
C TYR A 122 -9.22 33.47 -12.93
N LYS A 123 -9.83 34.47 -12.27
CA LYS A 123 -9.99 34.44 -10.81
C LYS A 123 -11.00 33.34 -10.49
N THR A 124 -10.52 32.21 -9.99
CA THR A 124 -11.35 31.11 -9.52
C THR A 124 -12.23 31.61 -8.38
N VAL A 125 -13.54 31.66 -8.61
CA VAL A 125 -14.55 31.85 -7.56
C VAL A 125 -14.79 30.46 -6.95
N SER A 126 -14.76 30.37 -5.62
CA SER A 126 -14.61 29.16 -4.78
C SER A 126 -15.70 28.07 -4.88
N THR A 127 -16.51 27.98 -5.95
CA THR A 127 -17.74 27.16 -5.93
C THR A 127 -18.05 26.32 -7.16
N THR A 128 -17.23 26.30 -8.21
CA THR A 128 -17.42 25.35 -9.32
C THR A 128 -16.61 24.08 -9.09
N SER A 129 -17.30 22.97 -8.80
CA SER A 129 -16.72 21.63 -8.75
C SER A 129 -15.88 21.36 -9.99
N ILE A 130 -14.64 20.90 -9.81
CA ILE A 130 -13.72 20.55 -10.90
C ILE A 130 -14.02 19.19 -11.51
N MET A 131 -14.88 18.39 -10.88
CA MET A 131 -15.28 17.12 -11.45
C MET A 131 -16.02 17.37 -12.75
N SER A 132 -15.71 16.58 -13.79
CA SER A 132 -16.58 16.55 -14.95
C SER A 132 -18.00 16.21 -14.48
N TYR A 133 -19.00 16.72 -15.19
CA TYR A 133 -20.40 16.33 -14.94
C TYR A 133 -20.54 14.80 -14.90
N GLU A 134 -19.81 14.13 -15.79
CA GLU A 134 -19.71 12.67 -15.84
C GLU A 134 -19.10 12.06 -14.57
N GLN A 135 -17.95 12.54 -14.07
CA GLN A 135 -17.37 12.03 -12.82
C GLN A 135 -18.31 12.18 -11.61
N THR A 136 -19.03 13.29 -11.56
CA THR A 136 -20.04 13.54 -10.52
C THR A 136 -21.19 12.53 -10.65
N ARG A 137 -21.71 12.34 -11.87
CA ARG A 137 -22.75 11.36 -12.19
C ARG A 137 -22.33 9.93 -11.85
N LEU A 138 -21.07 9.56 -12.13
CA LEU A 138 -20.52 8.23 -11.85
C LEU A 138 -20.39 7.95 -10.35
N ASN A 139 -19.95 8.94 -9.59
CA ASN A 139 -19.91 8.84 -8.13
C ASN A 139 -21.31 8.62 -7.55
N HIS A 140 -22.29 9.38 -8.05
CA HIS A 140 -23.69 9.24 -7.64
C HIS A 140 -24.26 7.86 -8.01
N LYS A 141 -23.93 7.35 -9.21
CA LYS A 141 -24.36 6.02 -9.64
C LYS A 141 -23.75 4.91 -8.78
N ALA A 142 -22.46 4.98 -8.47
CA ALA A 142 -21.80 4.03 -7.57
C ALA A 142 -22.39 4.08 -6.14
N HIS A 143 -22.69 5.29 -5.65
CA HIS A 143 -23.40 5.47 -4.38
C HIS A 143 -24.77 4.78 -4.41
N TYR A 144 -25.57 5.04 -5.44
CA TYR A 144 -26.90 4.44 -5.60
C TYR A 144 -26.85 2.91 -5.64
N ASN A 145 -25.95 2.34 -6.45
CA ASN A 145 -25.78 0.91 -6.57
C ASN A 145 -25.39 0.26 -5.23
N LEU A 146 -24.50 0.92 -4.46
CA LEU A 146 -24.16 0.45 -3.11
C LEU A 146 -25.39 0.44 -2.19
N MET A 147 -26.20 1.50 -2.21
CA MET A 147 -27.39 1.59 -1.37
C MET A 147 -28.45 0.56 -1.74
N GLU A 148 -28.62 0.28 -3.03
CA GLU A 148 -29.48 -0.80 -3.55
C GLU A 148 -28.96 -2.18 -3.14
N ASP A 149 -27.67 -2.45 -3.28
CA ASP A 149 -27.05 -3.70 -2.86
C ASP A 149 -27.20 -3.94 -1.36
N ILE A 150 -27.00 -2.90 -0.53
CA ILE A 150 -27.24 -2.93 0.91
C ILE A 150 -28.71 -3.28 1.19
N ARG A 151 -29.65 -2.62 0.51
CA ARG A 151 -31.09 -2.90 0.68
C ARG A 151 -31.41 -4.34 0.31
N TYR A 152 -30.88 -4.84 -0.80
CA TYR A 152 -31.14 -6.20 -1.27
C TYR A 152 -30.56 -7.25 -0.34
N GLU A 153 -29.28 -7.11 0.04
CA GLU A 153 -28.55 -8.08 0.86
C GLU A 153 -29.16 -8.24 2.25
N PHE A 154 -29.62 -7.14 2.86
CA PHE A 154 -30.04 -7.13 4.26
C PHE A 154 -31.56 -7.05 4.48
N PHE A 155 -32.34 -6.49 3.55
CA PHE A 155 -33.74 -6.10 3.82
C PHE A 155 -34.79 -6.47 2.76
N SER A 156 -34.37 -6.95 1.57
CA SER A 156 -35.28 -7.19 0.43
C SER A 156 -35.06 -8.53 -0.27
N LYS A 157 -34.64 -9.57 0.45
CA LYS A 157 -34.48 -10.91 -0.13
C LYS A 157 -35.84 -11.45 -0.62
N ASN A 158 -35.98 -11.68 -1.93
CA ASN A 158 -37.20 -12.13 -2.64
C ASN A 158 -38.32 -11.07 -2.81
N ASP A 159 -37.95 -9.82 -3.13
CA ASP A 159 -38.86 -8.71 -3.49
C ASP A 159 -39.86 -8.26 -2.41
N LYS A 160 -39.89 -8.92 -1.25
CA LYS A 160 -40.69 -8.54 -0.10
C LYS A 160 -39.82 -7.72 0.86
N LYS A 161 -40.23 -6.48 1.13
CA LYS A 161 -39.65 -5.68 2.22
C LYS A 161 -39.91 -6.41 3.53
N HIS A 162 -38.87 -6.97 4.15
CA HIS A 162 -39.00 -7.62 5.45
C HIS A 162 -37.89 -7.14 6.37
N MET A 163 -38.21 -6.18 7.24
CA MET A 163 -37.33 -5.85 8.36
C MET A 163 -37.32 -7.02 9.34
N SER A 164 -36.14 -7.48 9.71
CA SER A 164 -35.93 -8.53 10.71
C SER A 164 -34.77 -8.15 11.60
N VAL A 165 -34.72 -8.73 12.80
CA VAL A 165 -33.57 -8.62 13.70
C VAL A 165 -32.29 -9.03 12.97
N GLU A 166 -32.31 -10.15 12.27
CA GLU A 166 -31.18 -10.68 11.51
C GLU A 166 -30.68 -9.68 10.45
N GLY A 167 -31.58 -9.10 9.65
CA GLY A 167 -31.22 -8.11 8.63
C GLY A 167 -30.62 -6.84 9.23
N CYS A 168 -31.23 -6.32 10.30
CA CYS A 168 -30.72 -5.14 11.02
C CYS A 168 -29.36 -5.41 11.67
N ARG A 169 -29.19 -6.55 12.33
CA ARG A 169 -27.93 -6.97 12.94
C ARG A 169 -26.84 -7.10 11.89
N ARG A 170 -27.08 -7.86 10.80
CA ARG A 170 -26.08 -8.07 9.75
C ARG A 170 -25.65 -6.77 9.08
N PHE A 171 -26.58 -5.82 8.89
CA PHE A 171 -26.24 -4.48 8.40
C PHE A 171 -25.36 -3.71 9.39
N MET A 172 -25.71 -3.68 10.68
CA MET A 172 -24.90 -3.00 11.70
C MET A 172 -23.53 -3.66 11.90
N GLU A 173 -23.46 -4.99 11.79
CA GLU A 173 -22.20 -5.72 11.77
C GLU A 173 -21.35 -5.37 10.55
N MET A 174 -21.96 -5.24 9.36
CA MET A 174 -21.26 -4.75 8.17
C MET A 174 -20.67 -3.36 8.42
N LEU A 175 -21.45 -2.42 9.00
CA LEU A 175 -20.93 -1.11 9.41
C LEU A 175 -19.77 -1.25 10.40
N GLY A 176 -19.87 -2.16 11.36
CA GLY A 176 -18.79 -2.49 12.29
C GLY A 176 -17.53 -3.00 11.60
N LYS A 177 -17.66 -3.93 10.65
CA LYS A 177 -16.55 -4.49 9.87
C LYS A 177 -15.86 -3.43 9.03
N VAL A 178 -16.62 -2.57 8.36
CA VAL A 178 -16.03 -1.54 7.48
C VAL A 178 -15.34 -0.43 8.29
N THR A 179 -15.75 -0.20 9.54
CA THR A 179 -15.07 0.75 10.45
C THR A 179 -13.74 0.26 11.02
N VAL A 180 -13.38 -1.02 10.86
CA VAL A 180 -12.09 -1.57 11.33
C VAL A 180 -10.95 -1.34 10.32
N LYS A 181 -11.23 -1.12 9.03
CA LYS A 181 -10.18 -0.75 8.07
C LYS A 181 -9.71 0.70 8.32
N PRO A 182 -8.40 0.99 8.16
CA PRO A 182 -7.75 2.25 8.54
C PRO A 182 -8.49 3.56 8.22
N TYR A 183 -8.38 4.54 9.12
CA TYR A 183 -8.78 5.95 8.94
C TYR A 183 -7.56 6.86 9.16
N VAL A 184 -7.33 7.94 8.38
CA VAL A 184 -6.38 9.01 8.74
C VAL A 184 -6.88 10.39 8.29
N GLU A 185 -6.72 11.37 9.19
CA GLU A 185 -7.20 12.75 9.12
C GLU A 185 -6.20 13.68 8.39
N LEU A 186 -6.63 14.35 7.30
CA LEU A 186 -5.76 15.14 6.42
C LEU A 186 -5.52 16.59 6.87
N GLY A 187 -6.46 17.22 7.58
CA GLY A 187 -6.43 18.66 7.88
C GLY A 187 -5.21 19.11 8.69
N ARG A 188 -4.79 18.32 9.69
CA ARG A 188 -3.66 18.68 10.57
C ARG A 188 -2.29 18.53 9.93
N GLN A 189 -2.09 17.53 9.05
CA GLN A 189 -0.76 17.24 8.52
C GLN A 189 -0.36 18.13 7.34
N TYR A 190 -1.33 18.70 6.63
CA TYR A 190 -1.05 19.67 5.56
C TYR A 190 -0.46 20.96 6.14
N ASP A 191 -1.06 21.50 7.19
CA ASP A 191 -0.57 22.73 7.85
C ASP A 191 0.78 22.51 8.52
N ASP A 192 1.01 21.37 9.17
CA ASP A 192 2.33 21.05 9.75
C ASP A 192 3.43 20.94 8.68
N VAL A 193 3.16 20.29 7.54
CA VAL A 193 4.12 20.16 6.45
C VAL A 193 4.36 21.52 5.78
N ARG A 194 3.29 22.27 5.48
CA ARG A 194 3.37 23.62 4.91
C ARG A 194 4.13 24.59 5.81
N ASN A 195 3.87 24.56 7.12
CA ASN A 195 4.53 25.41 8.11
C ASN A 195 5.98 24.98 8.40
N SER A 196 6.33 23.72 8.13
CA SER A 196 7.71 23.21 8.24
C SER A 196 8.59 23.48 7.03
N LEU A 197 8.02 23.91 5.89
CA LEU A 197 8.78 24.25 4.69
C LEU A 197 9.32 25.68 4.78
N PRO A 198 10.57 25.95 4.35
CA PRO A 198 11.13 27.30 4.34
C PRO A 198 10.24 28.25 3.50
N LYS A 199 9.90 29.42 4.08
CA LYS A 199 9.04 30.42 3.46
C LYS A 199 9.71 31.16 2.29
N GLU A 200 11.03 31.08 2.17
CA GLU A 200 11.81 31.82 1.17
C GLU A 200 12.24 30.90 0.02
N GLY A 201 11.94 31.32 -1.21
CA GLY A 201 12.23 30.62 -2.46
C GLY A 201 11.01 30.55 -3.37
N ASN A 202 10.77 31.61 -4.16
CA ASN A 202 9.73 31.70 -5.19
C ASN A 202 10.30 31.42 -6.60
N THR A 203 11.24 30.48 -6.72
CA THR A 203 11.70 30.05 -8.05
C THR A 203 10.84 28.89 -8.55
N ALA A 204 10.70 28.75 -9.87
CA ALA A 204 9.96 27.64 -10.47
C ALA A 204 10.49 26.26 -10.01
N ARG A 205 11.79 26.18 -9.69
CA ARG A 205 12.46 24.97 -9.18
C ARG A 205 12.12 24.68 -7.72
N ASP A 206 11.92 25.71 -6.90
CA ASP A 206 11.47 25.57 -5.51
C ASP A 206 9.99 25.18 -5.44
N LEU A 207 9.17 25.70 -6.37
CA LEU A 207 7.79 25.27 -6.55
C LEU A 207 7.72 23.80 -7.00
N ASP A 208 8.56 23.41 -7.97
CA ASP A 208 8.66 22.01 -8.41
C ASP A 208 9.17 21.10 -7.28
N TYR A 209 10.07 21.57 -6.43
CA TYR A 209 10.55 20.82 -5.27
C TYR A 209 9.48 20.73 -4.16
N LYS A 210 8.79 21.82 -3.83
CA LYS A 210 7.68 21.81 -2.86
C LYS A 210 6.53 20.94 -3.36
N THR A 211 6.19 21.05 -4.63
CA THR A 211 5.22 20.20 -5.31
C THR A 211 5.69 18.76 -5.28
N ASN A 212 6.88 18.42 -5.77
CA ASN A 212 7.41 17.05 -5.73
C ASN A 212 7.61 16.52 -4.31
N TYR A 213 7.88 17.36 -3.30
CA TYR A 213 8.01 16.94 -1.90
C TYR A 213 6.64 16.68 -1.29
N ILE A 214 5.66 17.56 -1.52
CA ILE A 214 4.26 17.35 -1.18
C ILE A 214 3.77 16.11 -1.91
N LEU A 215 4.07 15.89 -3.19
CA LEU A 215 3.70 14.69 -3.91
C LEU A 215 4.40 13.46 -3.38
N GLN A 216 5.70 13.46 -3.20
CA GLN A 216 6.43 12.31 -2.68
C GLN A 216 6.17 12.04 -1.20
N LYS A 217 5.59 12.96 -0.42
CA LYS A 217 5.24 12.74 0.99
C LYS A 217 3.75 12.60 1.23
N ALA A 218 2.91 13.21 0.40
CA ALA A 218 1.45 13.08 0.37
C ALA A 218 1.04 11.84 -0.44
N PHE A 219 1.63 11.56 -1.61
CA PHE A 219 1.41 10.29 -2.34
C PHE A 219 2.08 9.09 -1.67
N VAL A 220 3.22 9.24 -0.97
CA VAL A 220 3.74 8.16 -0.09
C VAL A 220 2.86 7.98 1.16
N LYS A 221 1.93 8.90 1.38
CA LYS A 221 0.80 8.80 2.29
C LYS A 221 -0.52 8.52 1.53
N GLU A 222 -0.56 8.01 0.31
CA GLU A 222 -1.85 7.65 -0.33
C GLU A 222 -2.58 6.49 0.38
N SER A 223 -1.82 5.60 1.02
CA SER A 223 -2.34 4.64 2.03
C SER A 223 -2.98 5.32 3.27
N THR A 224 -2.79 6.64 3.38
CA THR A 224 -3.32 7.57 4.37
C THR A 224 -4.44 8.45 3.74
N PHE A 225 -4.45 8.65 2.41
CA PHE A 225 -5.48 9.40 1.65
C PHE A 225 -6.72 8.57 1.30
N ALA A 226 -6.60 7.25 1.10
CA ALA A 226 -7.73 6.35 0.83
C ALA A 226 -8.74 6.24 2.01
N ASN A 227 -8.47 6.97 3.09
CA ASN A 227 -9.10 6.80 4.38
C ASN A 227 -9.98 7.99 4.78
N GLN A 228 -10.20 8.98 3.92
CA GLN A 228 -11.27 9.97 4.11
C GLN A 228 -12.41 9.71 3.14
N ALA A 229 -13.09 8.57 3.33
CA ALA A 229 -14.46 8.52 2.90
C ALA A 229 -15.18 9.65 3.64
N MET A 230 -15.70 10.64 2.91
CA MET A 230 -16.67 11.58 3.48
C MET A 230 -17.90 10.87 4.06
N MET A 231 -18.04 9.57 3.82
CA MET A 231 -19.06 8.72 4.40
C MET A 231 -18.46 7.80 5.47
N THR A 232 -18.67 8.18 6.72
CA THR A 232 -18.59 7.29 7.88
C THR A 232 -19.70 6.23 7.81
N GLY A 233 -19.61 5.19 8.64
CA GLY A 233 -20.73 4.26 8.81
C GLY A 233 -22.02 4.96 9.29
N GLU A 234 -21.88 6.10 9.98
CA GLU A 234 -22.99 6.95 10.40
C GLU A 234 -23.60 7.70 9.20
N ASP A 235 -22.80 8.16 8.25
CA ASP A 235 -23.33 8.78 7.01
C ASP A 235 -24.08 7.78 6.15
N ILE A 236 -23.62 6.52 6.06
CA ILE A 236 -24.40 5.45 5.42
C ILE A 236 -25.71 5.23 6.17
N GLU A 237 -25.65 5.08 7.49
CA GLU A 237 -26.86 4.88 8.30
C GLU A 237 -27.85 6.03 8.08
N ASN A 238 -27.37 7.29 8.07
CA ASN A 238 -28.18 8.49 7.88
C ASN A 238 -28.79 8.57 6.48
N VAL A 239 -28.01 8.30 5.42
CA VAL A 239 -28.51 8.28 4.04
C VAL A 239 -29.48 7.11 3.85
N PHE A 240 -29.20 5.95 4.44
CA PHE A 240 -30.10 4.79 4.43
C PHE A 240 -31.42 5.05 5.18
N HIS A 241 -31.41 5.92 6.19
CA HIS A 241 -32.58 6.30 6.96
C HIS A 241 -33.31 7.54 6.42
N SER A 242 -32.80 8.19 5.38
CA SER A 242 -33.36 9.42 4.83
C SER A 242 -34.55 9.13 3.90
N ASP A 243 -35.66 9.84 4.12
CA ASP A 243 -36.81 9.89 3.20
C ASP A 243 -36.59 10.89 2.05
N LYS A 244 -35.47 11.62 2.04
CA LYS A 244 -35.14 12.55 0.96
C LYS A 244 -34.61 11.78 -0.24
N PRO A 245 -35.11 12.04 -1.46
CA PRO A 245 -34.50 11.50 -2.66
C PRO A 245 -33.07 12.05 -2.77
N ALA A 246 -32.14 11.18 -3.16
CA ALA A 246 -30.89 11.67 -3.73
C ALA A 246 -31.24 12.46 -5.01
N ILE A 247 -30.64 13.63 -5.16
CA ILE A 247 -30.90 14.72 -6.11
C ILE A 247 -31.37 14.27 -7.52
N ASP A 248 -32.30 15.06 -8.10
CA ASP A 248 -32.80 15.19 -9.50
C ASP A 248 -33.08 13.97 -10.40
N ASP A 249 -32.80 12.73 -9.98
CA ASP A 249 -32.85 11.57 -10.89
C ASP A 249 -33.99 10.56 -10.59
N GLY A 250 -34.76 10.76 -9.51
CA GLY A 250 -35.91 9.89 -9.21
C GLY A 250 -35.57 8.58 -8.48
N GLU A 251 -35.19 8.72 -7.21
CA GLU A 251 -35.54 7.88 -6.04
C GLU A 251 -34.86 6.52 -5.78
N PHE A 252 -33.86 6.54 -4.87
CA PHE A 252 -33.71 5.49 -3.84
C PHE A 252 -34.41 5.96 -2.56
N HIS A 253 -35.46 5.25 -2.13
CA HIS A 253 -36.11 5.44 -0.83
C HIS A 253 -35.96 4.18 0.00
N SER A 254 -34.97 4.15 0.87
CA SER A 254 -34.96 3.18 1.95
C SER A 254 -35.94 3.65 3.03
N ARG A 255 -37.19 3.17 2.97
CA ARG A 255 -38.18 3.34 4.07
C ARG A 255 -37.82 2.53 5.33
N VAL A 256 -36.57 2.08 5.44
CA VAL A 256 -36.09 1.19 6.50
C VAL A 256 -35.47 2.07 7.57
N HIS A 257 -36.13 2.17 8.73
CA HIS A 257 -35.57 2.88 9.88
C HIS A 257 -35.24 1.88 10.99
N ILE A 258 -33.97 1.52 11.12
CA ILE A 258 -33.52 0.51 12.08
C ILE A 258 -33.87 0.92 13.51
N GLY A 259 -33.73 2.21 13.83
CA GLY A 259 -34.10 2.72 15.15
C GLY A 259 -35.59 2.57 15.49
N LYS A 260 -36.47 2.91 14.53
CA LYS A 260 -37.92 2.72 14.71
C LYS A 260 -38.27 1.23 14.88
N TYR A 261 -37.58 0.35 14.15
CA TYR A 261 -37.76 -1.09 14.29
C TYR A 261 -37.32 -1.61 15.66
N ILE A 262 -36.11 -1.28 16.10
CA ILE A 262 -35.62 -1.67 17.44
C ILE A 262 -36.57 -1.16 18.53
N ASN A 263 -37.02 0.10 18.46
CA ASN A 263 -37.99 0.64 19.42
C ASN A 263 -39.34 -0.11 19.39
N SER A 264 -39.77 -0.60 18.23
CA SER A 264 -40.96 -1.45 18.11
C SER A 264 -40.74 -2.80 18.80
N GLU A 265 -39.58 -3.43 18.61
CA GLU A 265 -39.23 -4.68 19.28
C GLU A 265 -39.09 -4.50 20.80
N ILE A 266 -38.45 -3.41 21.27
CA ILE A 266 -38.40 -3.06 22.70
C ILE A 266 -39.81 -3.02 23.30
N LYS A 267 -40.79 -2.41 22.60
CA LYS A 267 -42.18 -2.32 23.06
C LYS A 267 -42.88 -3.68 23.10
N LYS A 268 -42.63 -4.56 22.12
CA LYS A 268 -43.21 -5.91 22.08
C LYS A 268 -42.67 -6.80 23.19
N HIS A 269 -41.43 -6.59 23.60
CA HIS A 269 -40.70 -7.42 24.55
C HIS A 269 -40.53 -6.76 25.94
N MET A 270 -41.39 -5.80 26.30
CA MET A 270 -41.32 -5.07 27.59
C MET A 270 -41.33 -5.98 28.83
N ASN A 271 -42.07 -7.09 28.74
CA ASN A 271 -42.25 -8.04 29.86
C ASN A 271 -41.23 -9.19 29.83
N ASP A 272 -40.42 -9.29 28.77
CA ASP A 272 -39.40 -10.32 28.69
C ASP A 272 -38.25 -9.95 29.64
N ASN A 273 -37.60 -10.97 30.20
CA ASN A 273 -36.35 -10.72 30.90
C ASN A 273 -35.30 -10.19 29.91
N ILE A 274 -34.39 -9.36 30.39
CA ILE A 274 -33.41 -8.67 29.55
C ILE A 274 -32.43 -9.65 28.86
N GLU A 275 -32.10 -10.81 29.44
CA GLU A 275 -31.31 -11.84 28.76
C GLU A 275 -32.06 -12.48 27.59
N ALA A 276 -33.32 -12.83 27.75
CA ALA A 276 -34.17 -13.38 26.71
C ALA A 276 -34.38 -12.36 25.59
N PHE A 277 -34.52 -11.08 25.93
CA PHE A 277 -34.55 -10.01 24.94
C PHE A 277 -33.20 -9.85 24.21
N MET A 278 -32.06 -9.93 24.91
CA MET A 278 -30.74 -9.91 24.26
C MET A 278 -30.50 -11.14 23.38
N ASP A 279 -31.01 -12.32 23.75
CA ASP A 279 -31.02 -13.53 22.91
C ASP A 279 -31.86 -13.30 21.64
N TYR A 280 -33.07 -12.75 21.79
CA TYR A 280 -33.94 -12.39 20.68
C TYR A 280 -33.27 -11.38 19.74
N MET A 281 -32.63 -10.35 20.29
CA MET A 281 -31.85 -9.36 19.54
C MET A 281 -30.50 -9.90 19.05
N GLN A 282 -30.18 -11.18 19.29
CA GLN A 282 -28.96 -11.85 18.83
C GLN A 282 -27.66 -11.14 19.25
N ILE A 283 -27.65 -10.59 20.46
CA ILE A 283 -26.45 -10.03 21.09
C ILE A 283 -25.76 -11.20 21.80
N THR A 284 -24.74 -11.76 21.16
CA THR A 284 -24.05 -12.97 21.59
C THR A 284 -22.73 -12.68 22.30
N ASP A 285 -22.15 -11.51 22.08
CA ASP A 285 -20.90 -11.11 22.71
C ASP A 285 -21.09 -10.86 24.22
N LYS A 286 -20.28 -11.53 25.03
CA LYS A 286 -20.39 -11.49 26.50
C LYS A 286 -20.07 -10.11 27.08
N GLU A 287 -19.11 -9.39 26.51
CA GLU A 287 -18.72 -8.05 27.00
C GLU A 287 -19.80 -7.02 26.65
N GLU A 288 -20.38 -7.09 25.46
CA GLU A 288 -21.49 -6.20 25.07
C GLU A 288 -22.74 -6.46 25.94
N ARG A 289 -23.02 -7.73 26.28
CA ARG A 289 -24.09 -8.08 27.22
C ARG A 289 -23.87 -7.48 28.61
N ILE A 290 -22.64 -7.54 29.12
CA ILE A 290 -22.29 -6.94 30.42
C ILE A 290 -22.42 -5.42 30.35
N SER A 291 -21.89 -4.80 29.30
CA SER A 291 -21.98 -3.35 29.05
C SER A 291 -23.43 -2.85 28.99
N LEU A 292 -24.32 -3.62 28.35
CA LEU A 292 -25.77 -3.37 28.36
C LEU A 292 -26.30 -3.41 29.79
N LEU A 293 -26.15 -4.52 30.51
CA LEU A 293 -26.66 -4.67 31.88
C LEU A 293 -26.16 -3.57 32.83
N ASP A 294 -24.87 -3.24 32.75
CA ASP A 294 -24.23 -2.17 33.52
C ASP A 294 -24.83 -0.80 33.19
N THR A 295 -25.07 -0.50 31.91
CA THR A 295 -25.70 0.75 31.46
C THR A 295 -27.09 0.92 32.07
N PHE A 296 -27.85 -0.17 32.22
CA PHE A 296 -29.20 -0.13 32.83
C PHE A 296 -29.19 -0.32 34.35
N LYS A 297 -28.02 -0.48 35.00
CA LYS A 297 -27.91 -0.82 36.43
C LYS A 297 -28.83 -1.98 36.82
N SER A 298 -28.96 -2.98 35.95
CA SER A 298 -29.99 -4.02 36.04
C SER A 298 -29.37 -5.40 36.14
N ASP A 299 -30.07 -6.32 36.80
CA ASP A 299 -29.69 -7.72 36.83
C ASP A 299 -30.26 -8.48 35.61
N LYS A 300 -29.79 -9.71 35.40
CA LYS A 300 -30.21 -10.58 34.29
C LYS A 300 -31.69 -10.97 34.33
N LYS A 301 -32.34 -10.83 35.48
CA LYS A 301 -33.74 -11.20 35.71
C LYS A 301 -34.68 -10.00 35.55
N CYS A 302 -34.16 -8.77 35.57
CA CYS A 302 -34.94 -7.58 35.27
C CYS A 302 -35.63 -7.72 33.90
N THR A 303 -36.89 -7.30 33.87
CA THR A 303 -37.63 -7.13 32.62
C THR A 303 -37.13 -5.92 31.84
N VAL A 304 -37.38 -5.89 30.53
CA VAL A 304 -37.02 -4.72 29.69
C VAL A 304 -37.67 -3.44 30.23
N SER A 305 -38.92 -3.50 30.73
CA SER A 305 -39.60 -2.35 31.36
C SER A 305 -38.86 -1.86 32.61
N GLU A 306 -38.43 -2.74 33.51
CA GLU A 306 -37.70 -2.37 34.72
C GLU A 306 -36.33 -1.74 34.38
N CYS A 307 -35.64 -2.26 33.36
CA CYS A 307 -34.39 -1.69 32.85
C CYS A 307 -34.59 -0.24 32.35
N LEU A 308 -35.70 0.02 31.65
CA LEU A 308 -36.04 1.37 31.18
C LEU A 308 -36.39 2.30 32.34
N ASP A 309 -37.13 1.81 33.34
CA ASP A 309 -37.44 2.57 34.56
C ASP A 309 -36.17 2.95 35.33
N ASN A 310 -35.18 2.07 35.38
CA ASN A 310 -33.90 2.34 36.02
C ASN A 310 -33.13 3.47 35.34
N LEU A 311 -33.17 3.57 34.01
CA LEU A 311 -32.58 4.70 33.28
C LEU A 311 -33.30 6.03 33.51
N MET A 312 -34.61 6.00 33.75
CA MET A 312 -35.40 7.20 34.00
C MET A 312 -35.14 7.79 35.40
N LYS A 313 -34.69 6.97 36.37
CA LYS A 313 -34.39 7.39 37.75
C LYS A 313 -33.19 8.35 37.87
N ASP A 314 -32.29 8.39 36.89
CA ASP A 314 -31.06 9.22 36.89
C ASP A 314 -31.27 10.70 36.48
N GLY A 315 -32.50 11.22 36.53
CA GLY A 315 -32.79 12.66 36.43
C GLY A 315 -33.61 13.06 35.20
N LYS A 316 -34.93 13.20 35.38
CA LYS A 316 -35.92 13.83 34.47
C LYS A 316 -35.86 13.37 33.00
N LYS A 317 -35.67 12.08 32.74
CA LYS A 317 -35.72 11.52 31.38
C LYS A 317 -37.05 10.78 31.18
N ASN A 318 -37.69 10.95 30.03
CA ASN A 318 -38.96 10.28 29.70
C ASN A 318 -38.72 8.90 29.07
N LEU A 319 -39.78 8.09 28.93
CA LEU A 319 -39.71 6.73 28.35
C LEU A 319 -39.10 6.73 26.94
N GLY A 320 -39.38 7.76 26.15
CA GLY A 320 -38.81 7.91 24.80
C GLY A 320 -37.28 8.02 24.83
N TYR A 321 -36.73 8.79 25.77
CA TYR A 321 -35.29 8.87 25.96
C TYR A 321 -34.69 7.52 26.37
N ALA A 322 -35.32 6.80 27.31
CA ALA A 322 -34.84 5.50 27.77
C ALA A 322 -34.85 4.47 26.62
N GLN A 323 -35.90 4.49 25.78
CA GLN A 323 -35.99 3.66 24.58
C GLN A 323 -34.88 3.98 23.57
N SER A 324 -34.64 5.26 23.27
CA SER A 324 -33.55 5.67 22.39
C SER A 324 -32.17 5.30 22.94
N ALA A 325 -31.96 5.38 24.26
CA ALA A 325 -30.72 4.95 24.88
C ALA A 325 -30.48 3.44 24.72
N LEU A 326 -31.52 2.61 24.93
CA LEU A 326 -31.46 1.17 24.71
C LEU A 326 -31.26 0.83 23.23
N GLU A 327 -31.96 1.53 22.33
CA GLU A 327 -31.79 1.43 20.89
C GLU A 327 -30.34 1.67 20.47
N SER A 328 -29.75 2.80 20.90
CA SER A 328 -28.36 3.14 20.59
C SER A 328 -27.39 2.08 21.10
N LYS A 329 -27.62 1.52 22.29
CA LYS A 329 -26.76 0.47 22.85
C LYS A 329 -26.87 -0.86 22.11
N ILE A 330 -28.06 -1.23 21.62
CA ILE A 330 -28.25 -2.41 20.77
C ILE A 330 -27.51 -2.24 19.44
N LYS A 331 -27.63 -1.08 18.80
CA LYS A 331 -26.89 -0.74 17.57
C LYS A 331 -25.38 -0.80 17.79
N GLU A 332 -24.90 -0.23 18.90
CA GLU A 332 -23.49 -0.25 19.30
C GLU A 332 -22.99 -1.68 19.51
N ALA A 333 -23.76 -2.53 20.20
CA ALA A 333 -23.44 -3.94 20.41
C ALA A 333 -23.33 -4.71 19.10
N TRP A 334 -24.27 -4.55 18.16
CA TRP A 334 -24.19 -5.18 16.84
C TRP A 334 -23.00 -4.68 16.02
N LYS A 335 -22.72 -3.38 16.06
CA LYS A 335 -21.54 -2.80 15.39
C LYS A 335 -20.24 -3.37 15.99
N ASN A 336 -20.13 -3.43 17.31
CA ASN A 336 -18.98 -3.99 18.03
C ASN A 336 -18.80 -5.48 17.74
N GLN A 337 -19.88 -6.26 17.61
CA GLN A 337 -19.79 -7.65 17.15
C GLN A 337 -19.17 -7.74 15.76
N GLY A 338 -19.59 -6.92 14.81
CA GLY A 338 -18.99 -6.84 13.48
C GLY A 338 -17.51 -6.46 13.52
N THR A 339 -17.15 -5.48 14.36
CA THR A 339 -15.76 -5.09 14.61
C THR A 339 -14.94 -6.27 15.17
N LYS A 340 -15.46 -6.98 16.18
CA LYS A 340 -14.81 -8.14 16.80
C LYS A 340 -14.67 -9.30 15.82
N MET A 341 -15.61 -9.51 14.89
CA MET A 341 -15.46 -10.52 13.83
C MET A 341 -14.23 -10.24 12.97
N VAL A 342 -13.99 -8.99 12.56
CA VAL A 342 -12.78 -8.63 11.81
C VAL A 342 -11.55 -8.77 12.70
N LEU A 343 -11.56 -8.18 13.90
CA LEU A 343 -10.42 -8.25 14.82
C LEU A 343 -10.05 -9.70 15.17
N GLY A 344 -11.03 -10.60 15.32
CA GLY A 344 -10.82 -12.02 15.60
C GLY A 344 -10.16 -12.78 14.46
N THR A 345 -10.26 -12.28 13.22
CA THR A 345 -9.47 -12.80 12.08
C THR A 345 -8.06 -12.22 12.01
N LEU A 346 -7.80 -11.13 12.75
CA LEU A 346 -6.48 -10.53 12.86
C LEU A 346 -5.68 -11.22 13.96
N THR A 347 -4.37 -11.23 13.77
CA THR A 347 -3.47 -11.74 14.80
C THR A 347 -3.43 -10.84 16.04
N ASP A 348 -3.07 -11.36 17.22
CA ASP A 348 -2.97 -10.57 18.46
C ASP A 348 -2.12 -9.30 18.31
N LYS A 349 -1.06 -9.38 17.50
CA LYS A 349 -0.23 -8.21 17.21
C LYS A 349 -0.98 -7.19 16.36
N ASP A 350 -1.72 -7.64 15.35
CA ASP A 350 -2.46 -6.77 14.44
C ASP A 350 -3.67 -6.14 15.14
N GLN A 351 -4.32 -6.88 16.04
CA GLN A 351 -5.34 -6.33 16.95
C GLN A 351 -4.75 -5.26 17.88
N VAL A 352 -3.57 -5.49 18.46
CA VAL A 352 -2.87 -4.50 19.29
C VAL A 352 -2.43 -3.29 18.45
N ALA A 353 -2.01 -3.47 17.19
CA ALA A 353 -1.66 -2.39 16.29
C ALA A 353 -2.89 -1.58 15.87
N TRP A 354 -4.04 -2.22 15.66
CA TRP A 354 -5.32 -1.56 15.40
C TRP A 354 -5.81 -0.78 16.63
N LYS A 355 -5.87 -1.41 17.82
CA LYS A 355 -6.24 -0.74 19.07
C LYS A 355 -5.32 0.44 19.38
N ARG A 356 -4.01 0.28 19.17
CA ARG A 356 -3.04 1.38 19.29
C ARG A 356 -3.15 2.41 18.18
N GLY A 357 -3.58 2.04 16.97
CA GLY A 357 -3.83 2.96 15.86
C GLY A 357 -5.07 3.81 16.10
N VAL A 358 -6.15 3.22 16.62
CA VAL A 358 -7.36 3.91 17.09
C VAL A 358 -7.01 4.88 18.24
N ILE A 359 -6.14 4.47 19.17
CA ILE A 359 -5.66 5.34 20.27
C ILE A 359 -4.60 6.37 19.82
N ALA A 360 -3.74 6.04 18.85
CA ALA A 360 -2.67 6.92 18.34
C ALA A 360 -3.13 7.88 17.24
N LEU A 361 -4.32 7.67 16.67
CA LEU A 361 -5.02 8.69 15.88
C LEU A 361 -5.43 9.87 16.77
N ASP A 362 -5.72 9.63 18.06
CA ASP A 362 -5.83 10.70 19.06
C ASP A 362 -4.46 11.24 19.52
N THR A 363 -3.38 10.45 19.43
CA THR A 363 -2.05 10.88 19.87
C THR A 363 -0.88 10.24 19.08
N ARG A 364 -0.44 10.96 18.03
CA ARG A 364 0.85 10.85 17.32
C ARG A 364 1.10 9.60 16.45
N GLY A 365 1.35 9.87 15.16
CA GLY A 365 1.58 8.88 14.09
C GLY A 365 2.82 7.99 14.26
N ASN A 366 2.67 6.71 13.88
CA ASN A 366 3.72 5.69 14.02
C ASN A 366 3.87 4.82 12.76
N TYR A 367 5.12 4.59 12.35
CA TYR A 367 5.61 3.90 11.14
C TYR A 367 5.15 2.44 10.99
N LYS A 368 4.72 1.80 12.09
CA LYS A 368 4.28 0.39 12.15
C LYS A 368 2.97 0.13 11.38
N TYR A 369 2.13 1.14 11.26
CA TYR A 369 0.83 1.08 10.59
C TYR A 369 0.96 0.99 9.06
N LYS A 370 1.99 1.63 8.50
CA LYS A 370 2.28 1.68 7.06
C LYS A 370 2.54 0.30 6.45
N LYS A 371 3.22 -0.57 7.19
CA LYS A 371 3.55 -1.94 6.75
C LYS A 371 2.33 -2.87 6.79
N TRP A 372 1.42 -2.66 7.74
CA TRP A 372 0.19 -3.44 7.84
C TRP A 372 -0.75 -3.21 6.64
N ILE A 373 -0.88 -1.97 6.15
CA ILE A 373 -1.65 -1.68 4.92
C ILE A 373 -1.00 -2.31 3.68
N GLN A 374 0.33 -2.32 3.60
CA GLN A 374 1.07 -2.93 2.47
C GLN A 374 0.94 -4.45 2.42
N ASP A 375 0.85 -5.09 3.60
CA ASP A 375 0.83 -6.54 3.72
C ASP A 375 -0.62 -7.11 3.67
N TYR A 376 -1.64 -6.31 3.99
CA TYR A 376 -3.03 -6.77 4.17
C TYR A 376 -4.14 -5.90 3.52
N GLY A 377 -3.79 -4.84 2.79
CA GLY A 377 -4.76 -4.05 2.01
C GLY A 377 -5.29 -4.78 0.77
N ASP A 378 -6.50 -4.43 0.35
CA ASP A 378 -7.25 -4.99 -0.79
C ASP A 378 -6.35 -5.23 -2.04
N PRO A 379 -6.42 -6.38 -2.74
CA PRO A 379 -5.73 -6.63 -4.01
C PRO A 379 -5.89 -5.54 -5.08
N LEU A 380 -6.96 -4.74 -5.05
CA LEU A 380 -7.11 -3.56 -5.89
C LEU A 380 -6.11 -2.45 -5.56
N SER A 381 -5.78 -2.29 -4.28
CA SER A 381 -4.68 -1.43 -3.82
C SER A 381 -3.30 -2.01 -4.12
N THR A 382 -3.16 -3.26 -4.53
CA THR A 382 -1.87 -3.77 -5.02
C THR A 382 -1.71 -3.55 -6.53
N LYS A 383 -2.83 -3.48 -7.27
CA LYS A 383 -2.85 -3.27 -8.73
C LYS A 383 -2.87 -1.79 -9.15
N MET A 384 -3.49 -0.90 -8.39
CA MET A 384 -3.39 0.55 -8.66
C MET A 384 -1.99 1.12 -8.33
N TYR A 385 -1.26 0.52 -7.39
CA TYR A 385 -0.11 1.17 -6.76
C TYR A 385 1.26 0.82 -7.38
N ARG A 386 1.31 0.05 -8.48
CA ARG A 386 2.60 -0.42 -9.06
C ARG A 386 2.87 -0.07 -10.51
N LYS A 387 1.99 0.70 -11.16
CA LYS A 387 2.17 1.11 -12.55
C LYS A 387 1.65 2.53 -12.75
N ASN A 388 2.40 3.36 -13.49
CA ASN A 388 1.78 4.53 -14.10
C ASN A 388 0.57 4.07 -14.92
N PHE A 389 -0.56 4.77 -14.83
CA PHE A 389 -1.85 4.37 -15.44
C PHE A 389 -1.70 3.94 -16.92
N GLU A 390 -0.77 4.54 -17.65
CA GLU A 390 -0.42 4.23 -19.03
C GLU A 390 0.06 2.78 -19.28
N SER A 391 0.76 2.15 -18.32
CA SER A 391 1.32 0.80 -18.50
C SER A 391 0.37 -0.34 -18.09
N THR A 392 -0.69 -0.02 -17.35
CA THR A 392 -1.79 -0.97 -17.06
C THR A 392 -2.70 -1.14 -18.29
N PHE A 393 -2.90 -0.09 -19.10
CA PHE A 393 -3.72 -0.14 -20.31
C PHE A 393 -2.97 -0.51 -21.61
N LYS A 394 -1.64 -0.32 -21.70
CA LYS A 394 -0.86 -0.85 -22.84
C LYS A 394 -0.94 -2.38 -22.97
N GLY A 395 -1.32 -3.09 -21.90
CA GLY A 395 -1.63 -4.52 -21.93
C GLY A 395 -2.96 -4.90 -22.60
N PHE A 396 -3.86 -3.93 -22.82
CA PHE A 396 -5.16 -4.13 -23.47
C PHE A 396 -5.23 -3.62 -24.92
N ASN A 397 -4.17 -2.99 -25.44
CA ASN A 397 -4.04 -2.71 -26.87
C ASN A 397 -3.57 -3.97 -27.62
N LYS A 398 -4.39 -5.03 -27.59
CA LYS A 398 -4.53 -5.88 -28.77
C LYS A 398 -5.66 -5.28 -29.59
N LYS A 399 -5.31 -4.84 -30.80
CA LYS A 399 -6.25 -4.46 -31.85
C LYS A 399 -7.23 -5.63 -32.05
N ILE A 400 -8.40 -5.58 -31.43
CA ILE A 400 -9.52 -6.44 -31.84
C ILE A 400 -10.07 -5.80 -33.10
N VAL A 401 -9.61 -6.31 -34.24
CA VAL A 401 -10.29 -6.05 -35.51
C VAL A 401 -11.54 -6.91 -35.47
N SER A 402 -12.68 -6.32 -35.12
CA SER A 402 -13.97 -6.94 -35.36
C SER A 402 -14.25 -6.89 -36.87
N THR A 403 -14.24 -8.05 -37.53
CA THR A 403 -14.75 -8.19 -38.88
C THR A 403 -16.23 -8.55 -38.83
N LYS A 404 -17.08 -7.52 -39.03
CA LYS A 404 -18.52 -7.51 -39.36
C LYS A 404 -19.57 -7.48 -38.22
N PRO A 405 -20.76 -6.88 -38.48
CA PRO A 405 -21.39 -5.93 -37.55
C PRO A 405 -22.72 -6.39 -36.94
N ALA A 406 -23.16 -5.57 -35.98
CA ALA A 406 -24.54 -5.28 -35.58
C ALA A 406 -25.29 -6.29 -34.69
N GLY A 407 -25.81 -5.76 -33.58
CA GLY A 407 -27.16 -6.07 -33.10
C GLY A 407 -27.32 -7.26 -32.14
N PRO A 408 -28.47 -7.32 -31.44
CA PRO A 408 -28.62 -7.90 -30.11
C PRO A 408 -29.05 -9.39 -30.11
N GLY A 409 -28.76 -10.11 -29.02
CA GLY A 409 -29.32 -11.44 -28.75
C GLY A 409 -28.88 -12.01 -27.40
N PHE A 410 -29.84 -12.21 -26.50
CA PHE A 410 -29.71 -12.93 -25.23
C PHE A 410 -29.49 -14.45 -25.40
N SER A 411 -29.07 -15.10 -24.29
CA SER A 411 -29.08 -16.56 -23.97
C SER A 411 -27.84 -17.37 -24.41
N ASP A 412 -27.32 -18.39 -23.71
CA ASP A 412 -27.71 -19.06 -22.46
C ASP A 412 -26.56 -19.99 -21.96
N LYS A 413 -26.41 -20.13 -20.62
CA LYS A 413 -25.85 -21.25 -19.82
C LYS A 413 -24.34 -21.59 -19.80
N THR A 414 -23.68 -21.33 -18.66
CA THR A 414 -22.75 -22.28 -17.97
C THR A 414 -22.82 -22.07 -16.44
N GLN A 415 -22.89 -23.16 -15.66
CA GLN A 415 -23.18 -23.15 -14.21
C GLN A 415 -21.99 -22.74 -13.29
N PRO A 416 -22.24 -22.15 -12.10
CA PRO A 416 -21.22 -21.72 -11.14
C PRO A 416 -20.69 -22.84 -10.20
N VAL A 417 -19.40 -22.77 -9.85
CA VAL A 417 -18.73 -23.63 -8.85
C VAL A 417 -18.83 -23.01 -7.45
N SER A 418 -19.16 -23.79 -6.42
CA SER A 418 -19.49 -23.27 -5.07
C SER A 418 -18.30 -23.08 -4.13
N PHE A 419 -18.49 -22.12 -3.21
CA PHE A 419 -17.57 -21.61 -2.20
C PHE A 419 -16.95 -22.66 -1.27
N VAL A 420 -17.67 -23.77 -1.02
CA VAL A 420 -17.27 -24.84 -0.07
C VAL A 420 -15.93 -25.50 -0.45
N SER A 421 -15.57 -25.46 -1.74
CA SER A 421 -14.33 -26.06 -2.25
C SER A 421 -13.08 -25.24 -1.96
N ILE A 422 -13.23 -23.95 -1.62
CA ILE A 422 -12.13 -22.99 -1.45
C ILE A 422 -11.72 -22.89 0.03
N GLU A 423 -12.69 -22.91 0.95
CA GLU A 423 -12.48 -22.76 2.39
C GLU A 423 -11.54 -23.81 2.99
N LYS A 424 -11.61 -25.06 2.50
CA LYS A 424 -10.74 -26.15 2.98
C LYS A 424 -9.23 -25.91 2.76
N LYS A 425 -8.86 -25.02 1.85
CA LYS A 425 -7.44 -24.77 1.50
C LYS A 425 -6.80 -23.66 2.32
N LEU A 426 -7.59 -22.76 2.90
CA LEU A 426 -7.10 -21.53 3.54
C LEU A 426 -6.83 -21.68 5.04
N ALA A 427 -7.51 -22.61 5.72
CA ALA A 427 -7.36 -22.83 7.16
C ALA A 427 -5.97 -23.32 7.61
N ALA A 428 -5.07 -23.65 6.68
CA ALA A 428 -3.82 -24.33 6.99
C ALA A 428 -2.60 -23.43 7.27
N SER A 429 -2.61 -22.12 7.00
CA SER A 429 -1.34 -21.43 6.70
C SER A 429 -0.79 -20.32 7.62
N ASN A 430 -1.50 -19.62 8.51
CA ASN A 430 -0.96 -18.34 9.03
C ASN A 430 -0.77 -18.20 10.56
N LYS A 431 0.47 -17.83 10.94
CA LYS A 431 0.97 -17.44 12.29
C LYS A 431 1.88 -16.17 12.20
N THR A 432 1.49 -15.13 12.95
CA THR A 432 2.08 -13.85 13.50
C THR A 432 3.57 -13.38 13.40
N PHE A 433 3.83 -12.03 13.30
CA PHE A 433 5.10 -11.30 13.66
C PHE A 433 4.99 -9.76 13.93
N LYS A 434 5.77 -9.16 14.91
CA LYS A 434 5.84 -7.78 15.60
C LYS A 434 6.67 -6.60 14.95
N VAL A 435 6.72 -5.34 15.50
CA VAL A 435 7.55 -4.16 15.03
C VAL A 435 8.30 -3.41 16.19
N VAL A 436 9.41 -2.66 15.93
CA VAL A 436 10.53 -2.20 16.85
C VAL A 436 10.82 -0.65 16.87
N GLU A 437 11.52 -0.08 17.88
CA GLU A 437 11.97 1.34 18.12
C GLU A 437 13.35 1.73 17.51
N VAL A 438 13.69 3.04 17.41
CA VAL A 438 14.97 3.57 16.90
C VAL A 438 16.06 3.63 17.99
N ASP A 439 17.28 3.22 17.66
CA ASP A 439 18.35 2.81 18.57
C ASP A 439 19.46 3.87 18.70
N ALA A 440 19.61 4.51 19.87
CA ALA A 440 20.60 5.57 20.10
C ALA A 440 22.07 5.08 20.01
N GLU A 441 22.32 3.80 20.32
CA GLU A 441 23.65 3.21 20.23
C GLU A 441 24.13 3.17 18.77
N ARG A 442 23.20 2.94 17.84
CA ARG A 442 23.47 2.91 16.41
C ARG A 442 23.97 4.24 15.86
N GLU A 443 23.38 5.36 16.28
CA GLU A 443 23.82 6.68 15.81
C GLU A 443 25.20 7.06 16.37
N ALA A 444 25.48 6.75 17.64
CA ALA A 444 26.80 6.94 18.22
C ALA A 444 27.87 6.07 17.51
N ALA A 445 27.52 4.85 17.11
CA ALA A 445 28.41 3.99 16.35
C ALA A 445 28.73 4.57 14.96
N LYS A 446 27.74 5.12 14.24
CA LYS A 446 27.95 5.73 12.91
C LYS A 446 29.00 6.84 12.91
N GLY A 447 28.99 7.73 13.90
CA GLY A 447 29.98 8.80 14.02
C GLY A 447 31.42 8.28 14.16
N LYS A 448 31.60 7.15 14.86
CA LYS A 448 32.92 6.50 14.97
C LYS A 448 33.38 5.86 13.65
N TYR A 449 32.46 5.29 12.88
CA TYR A 449 32.77 4.80 11.53
C TYR A 449 33.17 5.94 10.58
N ASP A 450 32.48 7.09 10.64
CA ASP A 450 32.83 8.26 9.83
C ASP A 450 34.24 8.79 10.15
N ALA A 451 34.58 8.90 11.43
CA ALA A 451 35.93 9.26 11.86
C ALA A 451 36.98 8.25 11.34
N TYR A 452 36.65 6.95 11.34
CA TYR A 452 37.55 5.92 10.82
C TYR A 452 37.76 6.05 9.31
N ILE A 453 36.71 6.29 8.52
CA ILE A 453 36.81 6.51 7.06
C ILE A 453 37.66 7.74 6.77
N ALA A 454 37.43 8.84 7.48
CA ALA A 454 38.22 10.07 7.33
C ALA A 454 39.70 9.87 7.67
N ALA A 455 40.01 9.04 8.68
CA ALA A 455 41.40 8.72 9.02
C ALA A 455 42.12 7.88 7.95
N HIS A 456 41.38 7.18 7.09
CA HIS A 456 41.88 6.29 6.03
C HIS A 456 41.72 6.89 4.62
N THR A 457 41.36 8.17 4.52
CA THR A 457 41.19 8.88 3.24
C THR A 457 41.88 10.25 3.30
N GLY A 458 41.96 10.95 2.17
CA GLY A 458 42.65 12.23 2.02
C GLY A 458 44.03 12.10 1.36
N ALA A 459 44.44 13.14 0.64
CA ALA A 459 45.69 13.17 -0.14
C ALA A 459 46.94 12.75 0.66
N ASN A 460 47.02 13.15 1.94
CA ASN A 460 48.16 12.84 2.82
C ASN A 460 48.21 11.37 3.28
N ARG A 461 47.18 10.57 3.02
CA ARG A 461 47.13 9.13 3.35
C ARG A 461 47.54 8.25 2.17
N ILE A 462 47.56 8.80 0.96
CA ILE A 462 47.95 8.10 -0.25
C ILE A 462 49.48 7.98 -0.28
N THR A 463 50.00 6.77 -0.47
CA THR A 463 51.43 6.50 -0.55
C THR A 463 51.84 6.09 -1.96
N GLN A 464 53.14 6.02 -2.24
CA GLN A 464 53.64 5.46 -3.50
C GLN A 464 53.46 3.92 -3.58
N ASN A 465 53.17 3.25 -2.45
CA ASN A 465 52.96 1.81 -2.42
C ASN A 465 51.49 1.48 -2.72
N HIS A 466 51.26 0.85 -3.88
CA HIS A 466 49.92 0.49 -4.34
C HIS A 466 49.22 -0.52 -3.40
N GLU A 467 49.90 -1.56 -2.95
CA GLU A 467 49.34 -2.59 -2.07
C GLU A 467 48.85 -1.99 -0.75
N LYS A 468 49.64 -1.06 -0.19
CA LYS A 468 49.27 -0.32 1.02
C LYS A 468 48.03 0.55 0.78
N ASN A 469 47.93 1.21 -0.36
CA ASN A 469 46.74 2.00 -0.70
C ASN A 469 45.50 1.10 -0.89
N VAL A 470 45.65 -0.09 -1.49
CA VAL A 470 44.57 -1.08 -1.60
C VAL A 470 44.11 -1.55 -0.22
N GLU A 471 45.03 -1.82 0.70
CA GLU A 471 44.72 -2.17 2.08
C GLU A 471 43.92 -1.07 2.78
N VAL A 472 44.35 0.19 2.66
CA VAL A 472 43.65 1.35 3.23
C VAL A 472 42.27 1.53 2.61
N LEU A 473 42.14 1.38 1.28
CA LEU A 473 40.87 1.46 0.57
C LEU A 473 39.89 0.38 1.06
N SER A 474 40.36 -0.86 1.20
CA SER A 474 39.53 -1.97 1.67
C SER A 474 38.97 -1.73 3.08
N LYS A 475 39.78 -1.11 3.97
CA LYS A 475 39.38 -0.72 5.33
C LYS A 475 38.34 0.40 5.32
N ALA A 476 38.53 1.42 4.48
CA ALA A 476 37.56 2.52 4.34
C ALA A 476 36.22 2.02 3.79
N MET A 477 36.24 1.14 2.77
CA MET A 477 35.03 0.53 2.22
C MET A 477 34.31 -0.35 3.25
N ALA A 478 35.05 -1.17 3.99
CA ALA A 478 34.50 -2.01 5.05
C ALA A 478 33.83 -1.17 6.14
N ALA A 479 34.45 -0.08 6.57
CA ALA A 479 33.87 0.84 7.53
C ALA A 479 32.56 1.46 7.01
N SER A 480 32.51 1.85 5.73
CA SER A 480 31.29 2.39 5.10
C SER A 480 30.16 1.36 5.06
N ILE A 481 30.45 0.10 4.72
CA ILE A 481 29.42 -0.96 4.68
C ILE A 481 28.90 -1.28 6.08
N VAL A 482 29.79 -1.38 7.07
CA VAL A 482 29.38 -1.66 8.44
C VAL A 482 28.60 -0.48 9.02
N LYS A 483 28.95 0.77 8.69
CA LYS A 483 28.18 1.96 9.12
C LYS A 483 26.70 1.87 8.76
N ASP A 484 26.38 1.43 7.55
CA ASP A 484 25.02 1.46 7.00
C ASP A 484 24.18 0.21 7.36
N SER A 485 24.81 -0.83 7.91
CA SER A 485 24.11 -2.06 8.30
C SER A 485 23.02 -1.80 9.37
N PRO A 486 21.86 -2.49 9.29
CA PRO A 486 20.81 -2.41 10.30
C PRO A 486 21.23 -2.90 11.69
N ASP A 487 22.20 -3.82 11.75
CA ASP A 487 22.69 -4.45 12.98
C ASP A 487 23.79 -3.64 13.68
N THR A 488 24.11 -2.45 13.18
CA THR A 488 25.24 -1.64 13.64
C THR A 488 24.88 -0.93 14.94
N ARG A 489 25.07 -1.61 16.06
CA ARG A 489 24.93 -1.03 17.42
C ARG A 489 26.26 -0.62 18.04
N THR A 490 27.33 -1.29 17.65
CA THR A 490 28.65 -1.09 18.26
C THR A 490 29.72 -0.89 17.21
N TYR A 491 30.56 0.13 17.41
CA TYR A 491 31.77 0.33 16.61
C TYR A 491 32.82 -0.77 16.88
N SER A 492 33.30 -1.43 15.82
CA SER A 492 34.27 -2.53 15.94
C SER A 492 35.32 -2.51 14.83
N VAL A 493 36.57 -2.18 15.19
CA VAL A 493 37.73 -2.22 14.27
C VAL A 493 38.01 -3.64 13.76
N LYS A 494 37.87 -4.65 14.63
CA LYS A 494 38.03 -6.05 14.26
C LYS A 494 37.05 -6.46 13.15
N MET A 495 35.80 -5.98 13.22
CA MET A 495 34.80 -6.23 12.17
C MET A 495 35.18 -5.54 10.86
N ILE A 496 35.69 -4.31 10.93
CA ILE A 496 36.20 -3.58 9.74
C ILE A 496 37.33 -4.38 9.09
N HIS A 497 38.34 -4.82 9.84
CA HIS A 497 39.50 -5.52 9.27
C HIS A 497 39.12 -6.88 8.67
N ASN A 498 38.29 -7.66 9.36
CA ASN A 498 37.80 -8.94 8.83
C ASN A 498 36.97 -8.76 7.54
N LEU A 499 36.19 -7.69 7.44
CA LEU A 499 35.43 -7.38 6.23
C LEU A 499 36.34 -6.82 5.13
N ALA A 500 37.34 -6.01 5.48
CA ALA A 500 38.30 -5.42 4.55
C ALA A 500 39.06 -6.51 3.77
N GLU A 501 39.57 -7.54 4.46
CA GLU A 501 40.22 -8.69 3.81
C GLU A 501 39.31 -9.37 2.79
N LYS A 502 38.02 -9.53 3.12
CA LYS A 502 37.03 -10.10 2.21
C LYS A 502 36.76 -9.19 1.01
N LEU A 503 36.65 -7.88 1.24
CA LEU A 503 36.40 -6.89 0.18
C LEU A 503 37.58 -6.78 -0.79
N THR A 504 38.81 -6.84 -0.29
CA THR A 504 40.02 -6.85 -1.15
C THR A 504 39.93 -7.94 -2.21
N VAL A 505 39.54 -9.15 -1.81
CA VAL A 505 39.34 -10.28 -2.73
C VAL A 505 38.04 -10.12 -3.51
N SER A 506 36.92 -9.79 -2.85
CA SER A 506 35.61 -9.86 -3.49
C SER A 506 35.31 -8.74 -4.48
N LEU A 507 35.94 -7.59 -4.26
CA LEU A 507 35.88 -6.45 -5.16
C LEU A 507 37.14 -6.35 -6.03
N LYS A 508 38.03 -7.35 -6.00
CA LYS A 508 39.27 -7.39 -6.79
C LYS A 508 40.03 -6.07 -6.69
N LEU A 509 40.24 -5.57 -5.47
CA LEU A 509 40.80 -4.24 -5.25
C LEU A 509 42.29 -4.20 -5.63
N GLY A 510 43.00 -5.32 -5.50
CA GLY A 510 44.41 -5.45 -5.93
C GLY A 510 44.62 -5.46 -7.44
N GLU A 511 43.56 -5.65 -8.24
CA GLU A 511 43.59 -5.56 -9.71
C GLU A 511 43.28 -4.13 -10.21
N MET A 512 42.99 -3.18 -9.30
CA MET A 512 42.64 -1.81 -9.68
C MET A 512 43.88 -1.00 -10.03
N ALA A 513 43.79 -0.14 -11.05
CA ALA A 513 44.86 0.76 -11.40
C ALA A 513 45.26 1.68 -10.21
N PRO A 514 46.56 1.91 -9.94
CA PRO A 514 47.02 2.74 -8.82
C PRO A 514 46.40 4.14 -8.79
N GLU A 515 46.19 4.74 -9.96
CA GLU A 515 45.60 6.06 -10.13
C GLU A 515 44.14 6.05 -9.66
N LYS A 516 43.39 4.98 -9.98
CA LYS A 516 41.99 4.84 -9.59
C LYS A 516 41.83 4.63 -8.08
N VAL A 517 42.71 3.84 -7.47
CA VAL A 517 42.74 3.68 -6.00
C VAL A 517 43.02 5.02 -5.33
N SER A 518 43.98 5.79 -5.86
CA SER A 518 44.33 7.12 -5.35
C SER A 518 43.19 8.12 -5.49
N GLU A 519 42.50 8.13 -6.64
CA GLU A 519 41.30 8.95 -6.88
C GLU A 519 40.22 8.66 -5.83
N ILE A 520 39.92 7.39 -5.57
CA ILE A 520 38.90 7.00 -4.59
C ILE A 520 39.31 7.40 -3.17
N LEU A 521 40.58 7.20 -2.80
CA LEU A 521 41.09 7.55 -1.47
C LEU A 521 41.22 9.05 -1.23
N SER A 522 41.14 9.89 -2.26
CA SER A 522 41.33 11.34 -2.14
C SER A 522 40.27 12.04 -1.26
N ASP A 523 39.04 11.50 -1.18
CA ASP A 523 37.94 12.08 -0.40
C ASP A 523 37.06 10.95 0.21
N PRO A 524 36.70 11.02 1.50
CA PRO A 524 35.75 10.09 2.14
C PRO A 524 34.45 9.84 1.35
N LYS A 525 33.92 10.87 0.68
CA LYS A 525 32.66 10.80 -0.08
C LYS A 525 32.74 9.87 -1.29
N ASN A 526 33.95 9.61 -1.80
CA ASN A 526 34.16 8.73 -2.94
C ASN A 526 34.01 7.24 -2.57
N ILE A 527 34.12 6.87 -1.29
CA ILE A 527 34.09 5.47 -0.84
C ILE A 527 32.76 4.80 -1.16
N GLY A 528 31.64 5.43 -0.79
CA GLY A 528 30.30 4.86 -1.05
C GLY A 528 30.02 4.68 -2.54
N LYS A 529 30.42 5.66 -3.35
CA LYS A 529 30.31 5.59 -4.82
C LYS A 529 31.20 4.48 -5.39
N ALA A 530 32.44 4.37 -4.94
CA ALA A 530 33.38 3.35 -5.40
C ALA A 530 32.92 1.93 -5.09
N ILE A 531 32.30 1.69 -3.92
CA ILE A 531 31.67 0.40 -3.59
C ILE A 531 30.59 0.07 -4.63
N LYS A 532 29.69 1.01 -4.93
CA LYS A 532 28.61 0.82 -5.91
C LYS A 532 29.16 0.58 -7.31
N ASP A 533 30.07 1.44 -7.77
CA ASP A 533 30.65 1.37 -9.11
C ASP A 533 31.41 0.05 -9.30
N ARG A 534 32.20 -0.37 -8.30
CA ARG A 534 32.95 -1.63 -8.37
C ARG A 534 32.04 -2.85 -8.27
N SER A 535 31.03 -2.82 -7.42
CA SER A 535 30.04 -3.90 -7.32
C SER A 535 29.24 -4.04 -8.62
N LYS A 536 28.85 -2.91 -9.23
CA LYS A 536 28.21 -2.90 -10.54
C LYS A 536 29.14 -3.49 -11.60
N ALA A 537 30.39 -3.06 -11.68
CA ALA A 537 31.34 -3.58 -12.67
C ALA A 537 31.50 -5.11 -12.59
N LEU A 538 31.52 -5.67 -11.38
CA LEU A 538 31.75 -7.10 -11.17
C LEU A 538 30.49 -7.96 -11.26
N TYR A 539 29.39 -7.50 -10.66
CA TYR A 539 28.20 -8.34 -10.40
C TYR A 539 26.98 -7.95 -11.24
N TYR A 540 27.08 -6.91 -12.08
CA TYR A 540 26.04 -6.56 -13.02
C TYR A 540 26.33 -7.19 -14.39
N PRO A 541 25.41 -7.97 -14.99
CA PRO A 541 25.60 -8.51 -16.33
C PRO A 541 25.81 -7.38 -17.35
N MET A 542 26.71 -7.59 -18.32
CA MET A 542 27.03 -6.59 -19.34
C MET A 542 25.78 -5.96 -19.98
N GLU A 543 25.88 -4.70 -20.42
CA GLU A 543 24.78 -3.80 -20.79
C GLU A 543 23.96 -4.20 -22.05
N GLU A 544 23.86 -5.49 -22.36
CA GLU A 544 22.81 -6.00 -23.23
C GLU A 544 21.61 -6.43 -22.37
N ASN A 545 20.46 -5.79 -22.56
CA ASN A 545 19.19 -6.16 -21.90
C ASN A 545 18.90 -7.68 -21.99
N GLN A 546 19.40 -8.35 -23.02
CA GLN A 546 19.27 -9.79 -23.19
C GLN A 546 20.12 -10.60 -22.21
N ASN A 547 21.35 -10.17 -21.91
CA ASN A 547 22.23 -10.89 -20.97
C ASN A 547 21.72 -10.79 -19.53
N GLN A 548 21.16 -9.65 -19.13
CA GLN A 548 20.51 -9.50 -17.83
C GLN A 548 19.30 -10.43 -17.69
N LYS A 549 18.42 -10.44 -18.69
CA LYS A 549 17.27 -11.37 -18.72
C LYS A 549 17.73 -12.83 -18.71
N ASN A 550 18.74 -13.17 -19.51
CA ASN A 550 19.25 -14.53 -19.59
C ASN A 550 19.90 -14.97 -18.27
N TYR A 551 20.60 -14.08 -17.56
CA TYR A 551 21.16 -14.34 -16.25
C TYR A 551 20.07 -14.65 -15.22
N VAL A 552 19.05 -13.77 -15.13
CA VAL A 552 17.89 -13.95 -14.26
C VAL A 552 17.14 -15.23 -14.59
N ASN A 553 16.79 -15.45 -15.86
CA ASN A 553 16.08 -16.65 -16.31
C ASN A 553 16.87 -17.94 -16.05
N SER A 554 18.20 -17.91 -16.18
CA SER A 554 19.04 -19.07 -15.89
C SER A 554 19.01 -19.42 -14.40
N LEU A 555 19.04 -18.41 -13.53
CA LEU A 555 18.91 -18.61 -12.08
C LEU A 555 17.50 -19.01 -11.66
N ASP A 556 16.45 -18.49 -12.30
CA ASP A 556 15.08 -18.96 -12.11
C ASP A 556 14.92 -20.45 -12.48
N ASN A 557 15.45 -20.84 -13.64
CA ASN A 557 15.43 -22.24 -14.08
C ASN A 557 16.15 -23.16 -13.10
N ILE A 558 17.32 -22.76 -12.58
CA ILE A 558 18.02 -23.51 -11.53
C ILE A 558 17.19 -23.52 -10.24
N GLY A 559 16.66 -22.38 -9.82
CA GLY A 559 15.89 -22.22 -8.57
C GLY A 559 14.64 -23.10 -8.51
N LYS A 560 14.03 -23.40 -9.66
CA LYS A 560 12.88 -24.29 -9.81
C LYS A 560 13.21 -25.77 -9.67
N VAL A 561 14.41 -26.19 -10.10
CA VAL A 561 14.79 -27.60 -10.22
C VAL A 561 15.92 -28.01 -9.28
N MET A 562 16.51 -27.10 -8.52
CA MET A 562 17.54 -27.43 -7.56
C MET A 562 16.99 -28.23 -6.38
N MET A 563 17.86 -29.05 -5.80
CA MET A 563 17.57 -29.84 -4.61
C MET A 563 17.00 -28.97 -3.48
N ARG A 564 16.00 -29.51 -2.79
CA ARG A 564 15.36 -28.84 -1.66
C ARG A 564 16.41 -28.46 -0.60
N SER A 565 16.25 -27.27 -0.05
CA SER A 565 17.15 -26.67 0.95
C SER A 565 16.74 -26.94 2.40
N TYR A 566 15.56 -27.52 2.63
CA TYR A 566 15.09 -27.92 3.96
C TYR A 566 16.08 -28.91 4.60
N ASP A 567 16.38 -28.72 5.89
CA ASP A 567 17.39 -29.48 6.66
C ASP A 567 18.82 -29.48 6.11
N ARG A 568 19.17 -28.47 5.31
CA ARG A 568 20.55 -28.30 4.83
C ARG A 568 21.33 -27.24 5.58
N SER A 569 22.64 -27.27 5.32
CA SER A 569 23.57 -26.35 5.97
C SER A 569 23.18 -24.90 5.66
N PRO A 570 23.40 -23.95 6.60
CA PRO A 570 23.05 -22.55 6.41
C PRO A 570 23.59 -21.96 5.10
N GLU A 571 24.77 -22.38 4.68
CA GLU A 571 25.41 -21.91 3.44
C GLU A 571 24.63 -22.36 2.20
N TYR A 572 24.12 -23.59 2.19
CA TYR A 572 23.30 -24.08 1.06
C TYR A 572 21.95 -23.36 1.01
N LYS A 573 21.32 -23.16 2.18
CA LYS A 573 20.07 -22.40 2.30
C LYS A 573 20.23 -20.96 1.81
N ALA A 574 21.33 -20.30 2.17
CA ALA A 574 21.65 -18.96 1.70
C ALA A 574 21.83 -18.91 0.18
N MET A 575 22.59 -19.84 -0.39
CA MET A 575 22.76 -19.93 -1.85
C MET A 575 21.42 -20.08 -2.57
N VAL A 576 20.58 -21.02 -2.14
CA VAL A 576 19.24 -21.26 -2.72
C VAL A 576 18.35 -20.02 -2.62
N LYS A 577 18.38 -19.30 -1.48
CA LYS A 577 17.64 -18.04 -1.29
C LYS A 577 18.03 -17.02 -2.36
N TYR A 578 19.32 -16.78 -2.56
CA TYR A 578 19.78 -15.75 -3.51
C TYR A 578 19.57 -16.15 -4.98
N VAL A 579 19.65 -17.45 -5.31
CA VAL A 579 19.24 -17.95 -6.64
C VAL A 579 17.79 -17.59 -6.91
N LYS A 580 16.88 -17.84 -5.96
CA LYS A 580 15.45 -17.57 -6.11
C LYS A 580 15.14 -16.07 -6.13
N ASN A 581 15.78 -15.27 -5.26
CA ASN A 581 15.62 -13.82 -5.27
C ASN A 581 15.93 -13.24 -6.66
N ILE A 582 17.11 -13.56 -7.21
CA ILE A 582 17.50 -13.08 -8.54
C ILE A 582 16.56 -13.63 -9.61
N GLY A 583 16.25 -14.94 -9.58
CA GLY A 583 15.35 -15.58 -10.55
C GLY A 583 13.94 -14.98 -10.57
N SER A 584 13.50 -14.40 -9.46
CA SER A 584 12.18 -13.75 -9.34
C SER A 584 12.13 -12.28 -9.79
N LEU A 585 13.27 -11.66 -10.13
CA LEU A 585 13.30 -10.27 -10.58
C LEU A 585 12.67 -10.13 -11.97
N GLU A 586 11.55 -9.40 -12.08
CA GLU A 586 10.91 -9.20 -13.39
C GLU A 586 11.74 -8.29 -14.30
N SER A 587 11.57 -8.46 -15.62
CA SER A 587 12.28 -7.67 -16.63
C SER A 587 12.07 -6.16 -16.54
N TYR A 588 10.98 -5.71 -15.90
CA TYR A 588 10.74 -4.29 -15.64
C TYR A 588 11.63 -3.76 -14.51
N TYR A 589 11.75 -4.49 -13.40
CA TYR A 589 12.60 -4.10 -12.26
C TYR A 589 14.08 -4.00 -12.65
N LEU A 590 14.54 -4.84 -13.57
CA LEU A 590 15.92 -4.76 -14.10
C LEU A 590 16.23 -3.41 -14.78
N LYS A 591 15.21 -2.63 -15.16
CA LYS A 591 15.38 -1.32 -15.78
C LYS A 591 15.42 -0.17 -14.77
N THR A 592 14.88 -0.35 -13.57
CA THR A 592 14.85 0.71 -12.55
C THR A 592 16.16 0.74 -11.76
N PRO A 593 16.58 1.90 -11.21
CA PRO A 593 17.76 1.97 -10.33
C PRO A 593 17.69 0.99 -9.16
N GLU A 594 16.52 0.83 -8.54
CA GLU A 594 16.32 -0.02 -7.36
C GLU A 594 16.48 -1.50 -7.70
N GLY A 595 15.90 -1.96 -8.82
CA GLY A 595 16.03 -3.36 -9.21
C GLY A 595 17.45 -3.69 -9.71
N LYS A 596 18.20 -2.70 -10.22
CA LYS A 596 19.63 -2.86 -10.52
C LYS A 596 20.45 -3.01 -9.23
N ASP A 597 20.21 -2.16 -8.24
CA ASP A 597 20.87 -2.24 -6.94
C ASP A 597 20.57 -3.59 -6.25
N GLU A 598 19.31 -4.04 -6.28
CA GLU A 598 18.89 -5.33 -5.75
C GLU A 598 19.53 -6.52 -6.50
N LEU A 599 19.65 -6.45 -7.84
CA LEU A 599 20.33 -7.48 -8.62
C LEU A 599 21.82 -7.59 -8.23
N ILE A 600 22.50 -6.45 -8.07
CA ILE A 600 23.91 -6.39 -7.69
C ILE A 600 24.10 -6.96 -6.29
N GLU A 601 23.30 -6.51 -5.32
CA GLU A 601 23.37 -6.98 -3.94
C GLU A 601 23.14 -8.49 -3.84
N ASN A 602 22.07 -9.00 -4.47
CA ASN A 602 21.82 -10.43 -4.50
C ASN A 602 22.94 -11.19 -5.25
N GLY A 603 23.53 -10.61 -6.30
CA GLY A 603 24.65 -11.19 -7.05
C GLY A 603 25.91 -11.37 -6.20
N VAL A 604 26.28 -10.35 -5.42
CA VAL A 604 27.40 -10.42 -4.45
C VAL A 604 27.15 -11.53 -3.44
N ASN A 605 25.96 -11.53 -2.83
CA ASN A 605 25.59 -12.50 -1.80
C ASN A 605 25.49 -13.94 -2.35
N LEU A 606 25.00 -14.11 -3.58
CA LEU A 606 24.93 -15.40 -4.26
C LEU A 606 26.33 -16.01 -4.42
N PHE A 607 27.29 -15.25 -4.95
CA PHE A 607 28.65 -15.75 -5.14
C PHE A 607 29.29 -16.15 -3.80
N GLN A 608 29.19 -15.27 -2.79
CA GLN A 608 29.77 -15.54 -1.46
C GLN A 608 29.15 -16.77 -0.80
N ALA A 609 27.82 -16.94 -0.86
CA ALA A 609 27.13 -18.10 -0.33
C ALA A 609 27.55 -19.39 -1.05
N THR A 610 27.71 -19.32 -2.39
CA THR A 610 28.17 -20.44 -3.22
C THR A 610 29.59 -20.85 -2.85
N GLU A 611 30.53 -19.91 -2.78
CA GLU A 611 31.93 -20.17 -2.41
C GLU A 611 32.05 -20.75 -0.99
N THR A 612 31.32 -20.16 -0.03
CA THR A 612 31.31 -20.64 1.37
C THR A 612 30.73 -22.04 1.47
N TYR A 613 29.64 -22.32 0.75
CA TYR A 613 29.05 -23.65 0.70
C TYR A 613 30.01 -24.69 0.15
N MET A 614 30.88 -24.34 -0.81
CA MET A 614 31.82 -25.27 -1.42
C MET A 614 33.13 -25.42 -0.63
N LYS A 615 33.45 -24.49 0.28
CA LYS A 615 34.64 -24.55 1.14
C LYS A 615 34.62 -25.82 2.01
N GLY A 616 35.73 -26.56 2.04
CA GLY A 616 35.87 -27.81 2.81
C GLY A 616 35.09 -29.03 2.27
N LYS A 617 34.17 -28.84 1.32
CA LYS A 617 33.35 -29.93 0.74
C LYS A 617 33.86 -30.43 -0.62
N LYS A 618 35.08 -30.04 -0.98
CA LYS A 618 35.69 -30.27 -2.30
C LYS A 618 36.01 -31.76 -2.55
N SER A 619 36.35 -32.51 -1.49
CA SER A 619 36.68 -33.94 -1.50
C SER A 619 35.57 -34.88 -0.97
N VAL A 620 34.56 -34.37 -0.24
CA VAL A 620 33.81 -35.20 0.77
C VAL A 620 32.36 -35.52 0.39
N ARG A 621 31.95 -35.43 -0.87
CA ARG A 621 30.56 -35.80 -1.23
C ARG A 621 30.49 -37.26 -1.66
N SER A 622 30.56 -38.16 -0.67
CA SER A 622 30.43 -39.62 -0.86
C SER A 622 29.00 -40.07 -1.14
N THR A 623 28.01 -39.34 -0.63
CA THR A 623 26.58 -39.63 -0.85
C THR A 623 26.10 -38.99 -2.15
N ASN A 624 25.25 -39.70 -2.92
CA ASN A 624 24.60 -39.16 -4.13
C ASN A 624 23.88 -37.82 -3.86
N ASP A 625 23.17 -37.74 -2.75
CA ASP A 625 22.42 -36.55 -2.31
C ASP A 625 23.33 -35.33 -2.03
N GLY A 626 24.48 -35.57 -1.41
CA GLY A 626 25.50 -34.56 -1.19
C GLY A 626 26.19 -34.11 -2.49
N LYS A 627 26.37 -35.04 -3.44
CA LYS A 627 26.94 -34.77 -4.76
C LYS A 627 26.01 -33.88 -5.57
N GLU A 628 24.73 -34.23 -5.67
CA GLU A 628 23.73 -33.45 -6.43
C GLU A 628 23.61 -32.00 -5.93
N ARG A 629 23.74 -31.75 -4.61
CA ARG A 629 23.76 -30.37 -4.09
C ARG A 629 25.05 -29.62 -4.38
N PHE A 630 26.18 -30.32 -4.38
CA PHE A 630 27.44 -29.74 -4.80
C PHE A 630 27.38 -29.38 -6.28
N ASP A 631 26.77 -30.24 -7.08
CA ASP A 631 26.52 -29.98 -8.49
C ASP A 631 25.59 -28.76 -8.64
N ASN A 632 24.51 -28.60 -7.87
CA ASN A 632 23.70 -27.36 -7.95
C ASN A 632 24.53 -26.08 -7.71
N ALA A 633 25.55 -26.12 -6.84
CA ALA A 633 26.47 -24.99 -6.66
C ALA A 633 27.37 -24.76 -7.89
N LEU A 634 27.79 -25.84 -8.57
CA LEU A 634 28.49 -25.75 -9.85
C LEU A 634 27.60 -25.18 -10.97
N ASP A 635 26.30 -25.47 -10.99
CA ASP A 635 25.37 -24.82 -11.94
C ASP A 635 25.31 -23.32 -11.74
N VAL A 636 25.25 -22.89 -10.48
CA VAL A 636 25.26 -21.47 -10.13
C VAL A 636 26.58 -20.82 -10.56
N LEU A 637 27.72 -21.44 -10.27
CA LEU A 637 29.02 -20.94 -10.73
C LEU A 637 29.12 -20.87 -12.26
N ALA A 638 28.55 -21.84 -12.99
CA ALA A 638 28.52 -21.83 -14.45
C ALA A 638 27.70 -20.65 -15.00
N VAL A 639 26.55 -20.33 -14.37
CA VAL A 639 25.73 -19.17 -14.74
C VAL A 639 26.45 -17.86 -14.44
N ILE A 640 27.10 -17.73 -13.28
CA ILE A 640 27.93 -16.56 -12.94
C ILE A 640 29.07 -16.40 -13.94
N HIS A 641 29.82 -17.48 -14.21
CA HIS A 641 30.93 -17.48 -15.17
C HIS A 641 30.49 -17.05 -16.59
N LYS A 642 29.29 -17.49 -17.01
CA LYS A 642 28.75 -17.18 -18.33
C LYS A 642 28.36 -15.72 -18.48
N TYR A 643 27.63 -15.16 -17.51
CA TYR A 643 26.98 -13.85 -17.64
C TYR A 643 27.69 -12.70 -16.90
N LEU A 644 28.62 -12.99 -15.99
CA LEU A 644 29.41 -12.00 -15.24
C LEU A 644 30.90 -12.16 -15.60
N PRO A 645 31.36 -11.60 -16.73
CA PRO A 645 32.70 -11.85 -17.27
C PRO A 645 33.83 -11.44 -16.32
N GLU A 646 33.65 -10.32 -15.61
CA GLU A 646 34.63 -9.82 -14.63
C GLU A 646 34.84 -10.77 -13.43
N MET A 647 33.89 -11.68 -13.20
CA MET A 647 33.94 -12.69 -12.14
C MET A 647 34.55 -14.03 -12.60
N ARG A 648 34.86 -14.21 -13.89
CA ARG A 648 35.37 -15.48 -14.43
C ARG A 648 36.60 -15.98 -13.71
N GLY A 649 37.64 -15.16 -13.58
CA GLY A 649 38.89 -15.56 -12.92
C GLY A 649 38.67 -16.06 -11.48
N ARG A 650 37.77 -15.41 -10.71
CA ARG A 650 37.47 -15.85 -9.34
C ARG A 650 36.66 -17.15 -9.31
N VAL A 651 35.74 -17.34 -10.27
CA VAL A 651 35.04 -18.61 -10.43
C VAL A 651 36.01 -19.73 -10.81
N GLU A 652 36.94 -19.46 -11.74
CA GLU A 652 37.97 -20.40 -12.17
C GLU A 652 38.89 -20.80 -11.01
N GLU A 653 39.28 -19.88 -10.14
CA GLU A 653 40.03 -20.19 -8.92
C GLU A 653 39.25 -21.13 -7.97
N VAL A 654 37.93 -20.93 -7.83
CA VAL A 654 37.08 -21.83 -7.04
C VAL A 654 37.15 -23.24 -7.62
N VAL A 655 36.99 -23.36 -8.94
CA VAL A 655 37.02 -24.64 -9.69
C VAL A 655 38.40 -25.30 -9.65
N ALA A 656 39.47 -24.54 -9.88
CA ALA A 656 40.85 -25.02 -9.82
C ALA A 656 41.16 -25.61 -8.43
N ARG A 657 40.73 -24.95 -7.35
CA ARG A 657 40.88 -25.49 -5.99
C ARG A 657 40.05 -26.76 -5.77
N ILE A 658 38.90 -26.91 -6.43
CA ILE A 658 38.09 -28.14 -6.34
C ILE A 658 38.82 -29.28 -7.05
N ASN A 659 39.29 -29.05 -8.28
CA ASN A 659 40.02 -30.03 -9.07
C ASN A 659 41.31 -30.45 -8.35
N LYS A 660 42.05 -29.50 -7.78
CA LYS A 660 43.24 -29.78 -6.95
C LYS A 660 42.95 -30.69 -5.76
N VAL A 661 41.88 -30.42 -5.01
CA VAL A 661 41.51 -31.25 -3.85
C VAL A 661 41.03 -32.65 -4.27
N ARG A 662 40.54 -32.81 -5.51
CA ARG A 662 40.13 -34.11 -6.06
C ARG A 662 41.27 -34.86 -6.76
N GLY A 663 42.47 -34.27 -6.89
CA GLY A 663 43.55 -34.82 -7.74
C GLY A 663 43.15 -34.90 -9.22
N ALA A 664 42.27 -33.99 -9.65
CA ALA A 664 41.61 -33.98 -10.94
C ALA A 664 42.01 -32.76 -11.78
N GLU A 665 43.25 -32.26 -11.63
CA GLU A 665 43.75 -31.09 -12.37
C GLU A 665 43.79 -31.34 -13.89
N ALA A 666 44.08 -32.56 -14.32
CA ALA A 666 44.07 -32.93 -15.73
C ALA A 666 42.65 -32.91 -16.29
N ALA A 667 42.45 -32.24 -17.43
CA ALA A 667 41.13 -32.04 -18.04
C ALA A 667 40.42 -33.36 -18.45
N ASN A 668 41.17 -34.43 -18.66
CA ASN A 668 40.66 -35.77 -18.97
C ASN A 668 40.35 -36.61 -17.72
N HIS A 669 40.61 -36.11 -16.51
CA HIS A 669 40.30 -36.83 -15.28
C HIS A 669 38.79 -36.94 -15.09
N LYS A 670 38.28 -38.12 -14.72
CA LYS A 670 36.82 -38.39 -14.60
C LYS A 670 36.09 -37.46 -13.62
N ASP A 671 36.79 -36.98 -12.60
CA ASP A 671 36.26 -36.09 -11.56
C ASP A 671 36.59 -34.61 -11.79
N HIS A 672 37.17 -34.29 -12.95
CA HIS A 672 37.47 -32.91 -13.36
C HIS A 672 36.17 -32.13 -13.53
N VAL A 673 36.13 -30.97 -12.89
CA VAL A 673 35.00 -30.04 -12.99
C VAL A 673 35.25 -29.08 -14.16
N ASP A 674 34.50 -29.26 -15.24
CA ASP A 674 34.39 -28.30 -16.34
C ASP A 674 33.03 -27.60 -16.29
N LEU A 675 33.01 -26.28 -16.07
CA LEU A 675 31.80 -25.46 -15.97
C LEU A 675 30.93 -25.47 -17.23
N LYS A 676 31.46 -25.86 -18.39
CA LYS A 676 30.66 -26.03 -19.62
C LYS A 676 29.63 -27.16 -19.50
N ASN A 677 29.87 -28.12 -18.62
CA ASN A 677 28.96 -29.23 -18.35
C ASN A 677 27.91 -28.90 -17.28
N TYR A 678 27.90 -27.66 -16.79
CA TYR A 678 27.09 -27.19 -15.69
C TYR A 678 26.21 -26.00 -16.11
N GLY A 679 25.10 -25.78 -15.42
CA GLY A 679 24.13 -24.72 -15.69
C GLY A 679 22.68 -25.20 -15.66
N PRO A 680 21.72 -24.37 -16.10
CA PRO A 680 20.28 -24.66 -15.98
C PRO A 680 19.87 -25.97 -16.68
N GLU A 681 20.46 -26.29 -17.84
CA GLU A 681 20.14 -27.51 -18.59
C GLU A 681 20.56 -28.78 -17.85
N ARG A 682 21.73 -28.78 -17.20
CA ARG A 682 22.16 -29.92 -16.39
C ARG A 682 21.29 -30.04 -15.15
N ALA A 683 20.96 -28.93 -14.48
CA ALA A 683 20.07 -28.91 -13.33
C ALA A 683 18.70 -29.54 -13.66
N GLN A 684 18.12 -29.20 -14.82
CA GLN A 684 16.86 -29.78 -15.31
C GLN A 684 16.98 -31.28 -15.60
N ARG A 685 18.04 -31.71 -16.30
CA ARG A 685 18.29 -33.14 -16.52
C ARG A 685 18.44 -33.91 -15.21
N ALA A 686 19.17 -33.35 -14.26
CA ALA A 686 19.36 -33.97 -12.94
C ALA A 686 18.04 -34.11 -12.17
N GLU A 687 17.13 -33.13 -12.27
CA GLU A 687 15.79 -33.26 -11.67
C GLU A 687 14.96 -34.36 -12.35
N LEU A 688 14.99 -34.46 -13.67
CA LEU A 688 14.32 -35.55 -14.38
C LEU A 688 14.86 -36.93 -13.97
N GLU A 689 16.18 -37.07 -13.83
CA GLU A 689 16.82 -38.30 -13.34
C GLU A 689 16.45 -38.64 -11.89
N ARG A 690 16.32 -37.63 -11.02
CA ARG A 690 15.79 -37.83 -9.67
C ARG A 690 14.35 -38.29 -9.70
N MET A 691 13.49 -37.63 -10.48
CA MET A 691 12.09 -38.03 -10.63
C MET A 691 11.96 -39.46 -11.15
N LYS A 692 12.81 -39.88 -12.11
CA LYS A 692 12.91 -41.28 -12.56
C LYS A 692 13.24 -42.23 -11.42
N ARG A 693 14.28 -41.90 -10.65
CA ARG A 693 14.76 -42.71 -9.53
C ARG A 693 13.71 -42.85 -8.43
N ASP A 694 13.04 -41.76 -8.09
CA ASP A 694 12.08 -41.69 -6.98
C ASP A 694 10.72 -42.29 -7.33
N SER A 695 10.27 -42.14 -8.58
CA SER A 695 8.98 -42.70 -9.05
C SER A 695 9.05 -44.16 -9.47
N GLY A 696 10.24 -44.69 -9.75
CA GLY A 696 10.41 -45.99 -10.40
C GLY A 696 9.89 -46.05 -11.85
N ALA A 697 9.46 -44.92 -12.42
CA ALA A 697 8.88 -44.85 -13.76
C ALA A 697 9.94 -44.95 -14.85
N LYS A 698 9.60 -45.63 -15.96
CA LYS A 698 10.50 -45.72 -17.12
C LYS A 698 10.53 -44.38 -17.86
N GLU A 699 11.67 -44.04 -18.45
CA GLU A 699 11.92 -42.74 -19.11
C GLU A 699 10.86 -42.31 -20.15
N LYS A 700 10.23 -43.28 -20.81
CA LYS A 700 9.14 -43.05 -21.77
C LYS A 700 7.87 -42.51 -21.12
N ASP A 701 7.61 -42.84 -19.85
CA ASP A 701 6.38 -42.48 -19.14
C ASP A 701 6.47 -41.02 -18.62
N LEU A 702 7.67 -40.53 -18.34
CA LEU A 702 7.91 -39.16 -17.85
C LEU A 702 7.94 -38.10 -18.96
N LYS A 703 8.32 -38.47 -20.20
CA LYS A 703 8.28 -37.54 -21.35
C LYS A 703 6.86 -37.05 -21.69
N ASN A 704 5.83 -37.81 -21.27
CA ASN A 704 4.43 -37.46 -21.49
C ASN A 704 3.79 -36.67 -20.33
N ILE A 705 4.50 -36.49 -19.21
CA ILE A 705 4.04 -35.70 -18.08
C ILE A 705 4.52 -34.26 -18.30
N ARG A 706 3.62 -33.39 -18.78
CA ARG A 706 3.93 -31.97 -18.98
C ARG A 706 4.35 -31.32 -17.65
N PRO A 707 5.46 -30.55 -17.59
CA PRO A 707 5.93 -29.88 -16.38
C PRO A 707 4.92 -28.90 -15.75
N ALA A 708 3.91 -28.44 -16.48
CA ALA A 708 2.93 -27.48 -15.99
C ALA A 708 1.86 -28.06 -15.03
N LYS A 709 1.91 -29.36 -14.71
CA LYS A 709 0.92 -30.04 -13.85
C LYS A 709 1.46 -30.51 -12.48
N ILE A 710 2.67 -30.10 -12.12
CA ILE A 710 3.28 -30.19 -10.78
C ILE A 710 3.44 -28.76 -10.28
#